data_AF-A0A1G1NTN9-F1
#
_entry.id   AF-A0A1G1NTN9-F1
#
_cell.length_a   1.000
_cell.length_b   1.000
_cell.length_c   1.000
_cell.angle_alpha   90.00
_cell.angle_beta   90.00
_cell.angle_gamma   90.00
#
_symmetry.space_group_name_H-M   'P 1'
#
loop_
_entity.id
_entity.type
_entity.pdbx_description
1 polymer ?
#
loop_
_entity_poly.entity_id
_entity_poly.type
_entity_poly.pdbx_seq_one_letter_code
_entity_poly.pdbx_strand_id
1 'polypeptide(L)'
;MLKRFPQIRNFGLNKDWPAYCGLFLIGLYCLFSSVFQRIFAHLHIQLPFLDFPVFIGEILLFFCGILLLFHWKMNGRKSTQIHFILFAVFVAWILFKAFWHYSGPLAFRNAALFYYALFAIFGFEFYRNTFFSQRSMITVLFVLLFAKWVIGINNYYVFPYFCLCLILMLRIENRWLCCLAIPFVISRPEYECLAQNCNVFNFLFFFQGSARARLVGHVAALSFLVSILIFQYIKITRQRKIQLLAFIVLIFGVIVFKSADRNALSSMADFSDLFKGYAKLKEQIRLKGVGFEPRALPVQLYSEEENTFSGEVNQHYKFFVPRLNKKEQDAHDYLKENVQKIKDGAQESLKNLYHEINTEREAMIKKVVEQPDGAEAKKIFNTAVQNSGEETAQKILELQRMNNERTQYFTGKLESVEVVPQGHEPNSLKSRQESAKQIEKIARNPQLKESIAKIEKMAEYKKRLYSEKIKSETLDEVSALVEAAGKKGEMALSHVWLLDEDSQQKNEFRNIIVAENNIFFRLLVWADMFKELTVGREWFGVDFSKPQRSKSIEILGWAATEWERDGWITPHNSFIHIIYRAGIVGVALIVFLFCMLITLVRDFIAIRSFVGILLLAVFVYWVVIANFLVFLEFPYNAIPFWTLLGMTLAYREDQKNKIRAANT
;
A
#
# COMPACT_ATOMS: atom_id res chain seq x y z
N MET A 1 -0.25 62.03 1.74
CA MET A 1 -0.38 60.78 2.53
C MET A 1 0.65 59.70 2.18
N LEU A 2 1.01 59.46 0.91
CA LEU A 2 1.98 58.41 0.51
C LEU A 2 3.46 58.64 0.90
N LYS A 3 3.83 59.78 1.49
CA LYS A 3 5.18 60.04 2.02
C LYS A 3 5.39 59.56 3.47
N ARG A 4 4.34 59.15 4.18
CA ARG A 4 4.40 58.76 5.61
C ARG A 4 4.67 57.27 5.88
N PHE A 5 4.82 56.44 4.84
CA PHE A 5 5.10 55.02 4.98
C PHE A 5 6.38 54.62 4.22
N PRO A 6 7.58 54.83 4.80
CA PRO A 6 8.85 54.41 4.20
C PRO A 6 8.90 52.89 3.92
N GLN A 7 8.13 52.10 4.67
CA GLN A 7 8.01 50.66 4.49
C GLN A 7 7.36 50.27 3.14
N ILE A 8 6.55 51.15 2.53
CA ILE A 8 5.94 50.89 1.22
C ILE A 8 6.93 51.21 0.08
N ARG A 9 7.92 52.07 0.31
CA ARG A 9 8.96 52.38 -0.69
C ARG A 9 9.96 51.24 -0.92
N ASN A 10 10.03 50.29 0.02
CA ASN A 10 10.80 49.05 -0.11
C ASN A 10 9.95 47.87 -0.65
N PHE A 11 8.72 48.10 -1.14
CA PHE A 11 8.07 47.20 -2.10
C PHE A 11 8.67 47.36 -3.52
N GLY A 12 9.97 47.63 -3.62
CA GLY A 12 10.70 47.18 -4.80
C GLY A 12 10.49 45.69 -4.86
N LEU A 13 9.63 45.22 -5.77
CA LEU A 13 9.29 43.81 -5.96
C LEU A 13 10.54 42.97 -5.69
N ASN A 14 10.52 42.26 -4.56
CA ASN A 14 11.66 41.45 -4.13
C ASN A 14 12.10 40.63 -5.35
N LYS A 15 13.36 40.75 -5.79
CA LYS A 15 13.83 40.09 -7.02
C LYS A 15 13.62 38.57 -6.98
N ASP A 16 13.41 38.01 -5.80
CA ASP A 16 13.10 36.61 -5.58
C ASP A 16 11.61 36.25 -5.67
N TRP A 17 10.67 37.19 -5.88
CA TRP A 17 9.23 36.86 -5.96
C TRP A 17 8.90 35.71 -6.93
N PRO A 18 9.55 35.55 -8.11
CA PRO A 18 9.26 34.43 -8.99
C PRO A 18 9.60 33.08 -8.34
N ALA A 19 10.67 33.03 -7.55
CA ALA A 19 11.07 31.85 -6.80
C ALA A 19 10.06 31.52 -5.68
N TYR A 20 9.58 32.53 -4.94
CA TYR A 20 8.52 32.33 -3.94
C TYR A 20 7.24 31.78 -4.58
N CYS A 21 6.79 32.36 -5.70
CA CYS A 21 5.63 31.89 -6.43
C CYS A 21 5.83 30.45 -6.95
N GLY A 22 6.98 30.15 -7.52
CA GLY A 22 7.30 28.82 -8.03
C GLY A 22 7.28 27.76 -6.92
N LEU A 23 7.96 28.03 -5.80
CA LEU A 23 7.97 27.11 -4.66
C LEU A 23 6.58 26.94 -4.04
N PHE A 24 5.77 28.00 -3.97
CA PHE A 24 4.39 27.92 -3.50
C PHE A 24 3.51 27.05 -4.40
N LEU A 25 3.56 27.25 -5.73
CA LEU A 25 2.80 26.45 -6.70
C LEU A 25 3.19 24.97 -6.64
N ILE A 26 4.49 24.68 -6.54
CA ILE A 26 4.96 23.30 -6.39
C ILE A 26 4.51 22.71 -5.06
N GLY A 27 4.59 23.47 -3.96
CA GLY A 27 4.10 23.04 -2.65
C GLY A 27 2.61 22.69 -2.66
N LEU A 28 1.79 23.52 -3.32
CA LEU A 28 0.36 23.27 -3.49
C LEU A 28 0.10 22.01 -4.32
N TYR A 29 0.85 21.81 -5.40
CA TYR A 29 0.79 20.61 -6.22
C TYR A 29 1.15 19.35 -5.42
N CYS A 30 2.22 19.38 -4.64
CA CYS A 30 2.65 18.27 -3.79
C CYS A 30 1.58 17.93 -2.74
N LEU A 31 0.96 18.94 -2.13
CA LEU A 31 -0.13 18.76 -1.17
C LEU A 31 -1.32 18.06 -1.83
N PHE A 32 -1.81 18.57 -2.95
CA PHE A 32 -2.94 17.95 -3.64
C PHE A 32 -2.61 16.56 -4.19
N SER A 33 -1.39 16.34 -4.66
CA SER A 33 -0.91 15.02 -5.09
C SER A 33 -0.88 14.01 -3.94
N SER A 34 -0.50 14.44 -2.73
CA SER A 34 -0.47 13.55 -1.55
C SER A 34 -1.87 13.13 -1.08
N VAL A 35 -2.87 13.97 -1.34
CA VAL A 35 -4.25 13.82 -0.85
C VAL A 35 -5.13 13.14 -1.89
N PHE A 36 -5.21 13.73 -3.09
CA PHE A 36 -6.10 13.30 -4.17
C PHE A 36 -5.42 12.37 -5.18
N GLN A 37 -4.12 12.15 -5.05
CA GLN A 37 -3.35 11.16 -5.82
C GLN A 37 -3.57 11.30 -7.34
N ARG A 38 -4.02 10.20 -7.93
CA ARG A 38 -4.31 10.03 -9.34
C ARG A 38 -5.43 10.96 -9.82
N ILE A 39 -6.47 11.21 -9.01
CA ILE A 39 -7.60 12.06 -9.39
C ILE A 39 -7.11 13.48 -9.72
N PHE A 40 -6.26 14.04 -8.86
CA PHE A 40 -5.67 15.35 -9.10
C PHE A 40 -4.71 15.35 -10.28
N ALA A 41 -3.83 14.34 -10.37
CA ALA A 41 -2.89 14.23 -11.49
C ALA A 41 -3.55 14.05 -12.85
N HIS A 42 -4.78 13.53 -12.89
CA HIS A 42 -5.58 13.34 -14.10
C HIS A 42 -6.30 14.61 -14.56
N LEU A 43 -6.32 15.69 -13.75
CA LEU A 43 -6.86 16.97 -14.20
C LEU A 43 -6.07 17.47 -15.41
N HIS A 44 -6.77 17.77 -16.49
CA HIS A 44 -6.15 18.14 -17.75
C HIS A 44 -7.01 19.11 -18.56
N ILE A 45 -6.39 19.70 -19.58
CA ILE A 45 -7.04 20.48 -20.62
C ILE A 45 -6.76 19.81 -21.96
N GLN A 46 -7.81 19.51 -22.73
CA GLN A 46 -7.70 19.04 -24.10
C GLN A 46 -7.72 20.25 -25.04
N LEU A 47 -6.61 20.49 -25.75
CA LEU A 47 -6.54 21.55 -26.75
C LEU A 47 -6.99 20.99 -28.12
N PRO A 48 -7.79 21.71 -28.92
CA PRO A 48 -8.34 21.18 -30.19
C PRO A 48 -7.28 20.78 -31.23
N PHE A 49 -6.06 21.30 -31.13
CA PHE A 49 -4.96 21.05 -32.06
C PHE A 49 -3.96 20.00 -31.55
N LEU A 50 -4.14 19.47 -30.34
CA LEU A 50 -3.37 18.35 -29.82
C LEU A 50 -4.24 17.09 -29.85
N ASP A 51 -3.66 15.97 -30.22
CA ASP A 51 -4.28 14.64 -30.11
C ASP A 51 -4.17 14.07 -28.68
N PHE A 52 -3.78 14.90 -27.71
CA PHE A 52 -3.60 14.49 -26.32
C PHE A 52 -3.88 15.58 -25.28
N PRO A 53 -4.24 15.17 -24.05
CA PRO A 53 -4.52 16.08 -22.96
C PRO A 53 -3.22 16.62 -22.35
N VAL A 54 -3.23 17.89 -21.97
CA VAL A 54 -2.16 18.53 -21.18
C VAL A 54 -2.56 18.46 -19.71
N PHE A 55 -1.87 17.66 -18.90
CA PHE A 55 -2.23 17.50 -17.49
C PHE A 55 -1.74 18.67 -16.64
N ILE A 56 -2.30 18.76 -15.45
CA ILE A 56 -1.93 19.72 -14.43
C ILE A 56 -0.43 19.68 -14.10
N GLY A 57 0.23 18.53 -14.25
CA GLY A 57 1.68 18.37 -14.11
C GLY A 57 2.47 19.13 -15.19
N GLU A 58 2.08 19.00 -16.46
CA GLU A 58 2.70 19.74 -17.58
C GLU A 58 2.38 21.23 -17.52
N ILE A 59 1.16 21.59 -17.10
CA ILE A 59 0.77 22.99 -16.86
C ILE A 59 1.69 23.60 -15.79
N LEU A 60 1.89 22.90 -14.66
CA LEU A 60 2.81 23.34 -13.62
C LEU A 60 4.25 23.46 -14.14
N LEU A 61 4.73 22.48 -14.91
CA LEU A 61 6.06 22.48 -15.51
C LEU A 61 6.27 23.74 -16.36
N PHE A 62 5.29 24.08 -17.22
CA PHE A 62 5.31 25.27 -18.06
C PHE A 62 5.41 26.57 -17.24
N PHE A 63 4.54 26.74 -16.24
CA PHE A 63 4.56 27.93 -15.38
C PHE A 63 5.86 28.04 -14.57
N CYS A 64 6.38 26.92 -14.04
CA CYS A 64 7.68 26.91 -13.36
C CYS A 64 8.83 27.30 -14.31
N GLY A 65 8.79 26.85 -15.57
CA GLY A 65 9.74 27.26 -16.60
C GLY A 65 9.73 28.78 -16.83
N ILE A 66 8.55 29.38 -16.98
CA ILE A 66 8.39 30.84 -17.13
C ILE A 66 8.93 31.58 -15.90
N LEU A 67 8.55 31.15 -14.70
CA LEU A 67 9.01 31.76 -13.44
C LEU A 67 10.53 31.66 -13.28
N LEU A 68 11.14 30.56 -13.73
CA LEU A 68 12.59 30.38 -13.72
C LEU A 68 13.29 31.38 -14.66
N LEU A 69 12.76 31.58 -15.87
CA LEU A 69 13.31 32.56 -16.81
C LEU A 69 13.22 33.99 -16.26
N PHE A 70 12.08 34.36 -15.65
CA PHE A 70 11.94 35.65 -14.96
C PHE A 70 12.92 35.77 -13.81
N HIS A 71 13.05 34.72 -13.00
CA HIS A 71 13.98 34.66 -11.87
C HIS A 71 15.42 34.95 -12.30
N TRP A 72 15.89 34.28 -13.36
CA TRP A 72 17.23 34.48 -13.90
C TRP A 72 17.44 35.88 -14.48
N LYS A 73 16.45 36.39 -15.23
CA LYS A 73 16.49 37.74 -15.79
C LYS A 73 16.60 38.80 -14.69
N MET A 74 15.80 38.69 -13.63
CA MET A 74 15.77 39.67 -12.53
C MET A 74 17.02 39.66 -11.66
N ASN A 75 17.63 38.49 -11.46
CA ASN A 75 18.84 38.35 -10.66
C ASN A 75 20.13 38.63 -11.43
N GLY A 76 20.04 39.01 -12.72
CA GLY A 76 21.21 39.34 -13.52
C GLY A 76 22.23 38.21 -13.58
N ARG A 77 21.77 36.95 -13.41
CA ARG A 77 22.64 35.78 -13.47
C ARG A 77 23.24 35.74 -14.87
N LYS A 78 24.52 36.09 -14.96
CA LYS A 78 25.31 35.84 -16.15
C LYS A 78 25.36 34.32 -16.30
N SER A 79 24.76 33.82 -17.38
CA SER A 79 24.79 32.42 -17.79
C SER A 79 26.24 31.93 -17.79
N THR A 80 26.72 31.33 -16.70
CA THR A 80 27.95 30.57 -16.74
C THR A 80 27.63 29.28 -17.49
N GLN A 81 28.17 29.21 -18.71
CA GLN A 81 27.55 28.67 -19.93
C GLN A 81 27.25 27.16 -19.96
N ILE A 82 27.75 26.35 -19.03
CA ILE A 82 27.67 24.88 -19.20
C ILE A 82 26.35 24.28 -18.72
N HIS A 83 25.84 24.67 -17.56
CA HIS A 83 24.62 24.07 -17.01
C HIS A 83 23.38 24.35 -17.87
N PHE A 84 23.30 25.56 -18.47
CA PHE A 84 22.22 25.91 -19.38
C PHE A 84 22.31 25.12 -20.69
N ILE A 85 23.52 24.95 -21.25
CA ILE A 85 23.73 24.12 -22.43
C ILE A 85 23.35 22.68 -22.12
N LEU A 86 23.79 22.10 -21.00
CA LEU A 86 23.43 20.75 -20.60
C LEU A 86 21.91 20.58 -20.41
N PHE A 87 21.25 21.57 -19.79
CA PHE A 87 19.80 21.60 -19.66
C PHE A 87 19.11 21.64 -21.03
N ALA A 88 19.51 22.56 -21.91
CA ALA A 88 18.96 22.70 -23.25
C ALA A 88 19.17 21.43 -24.09
N VAL A 89 20.36 20.82 -23.99
CA VAL A 89 20.68 19.54 -24.65
C VAL A 89 19.82 18.41 -24.09
N PHE A 90 19.61 18.35 -22.77
CA PHE A 90 18.75 17.33 -22.16
C PHE A 90 17.29 17.49 -22.60
N VAL A 91 16.74 18.71 -22.58
CA VAL A 91 15.39 19.00 -23.07
C VAL A 91 15.27 18.68 -24.56
N ALA A 92 16.24 19.11 -25.38
CA ALA A 92 16.27 18.81 -26.80
C ALA A 92 16.30 17.31 -27.07
N TRP A 93 17.05 16.53 -26.28
CA TRP A 93 17.10 15.07 -26.38
C TRP A 93 15.74 14.43 -26.03
N ILE A 94 15.06 14.90 -24.98
CA ILE A 94 13.71 14.40 -24.62
C ILE A 94 12.73 14.69 -25.77
N LEU A 95 12.71 15.93 -26.27
CA LEU A 95 11.83 16.33 -27.36
C LEU A 95 12.14 15.53 -28.63
N PHE A 96 13.42 15.37 -28.97
CA PHE A 96 13.83 14.52 -30.08
C PHE A 96 13.26 13.11 -29.93
N LYS A 97 13.48 12.44 -28.78
CA LYS A 97 12.95 11.09 -28.54
C LYS A 97 11.42 11.01 -28.52
N ALA A 98 10.72 12.07 -28.11
CA ALA A 98 9.26 12.12 -28.08
C ALA A 98 8.64 12.32 -29.46
N PHE A 99 9.30 13.09 -30.34
CA PHE A 99 8.82 13.35 -31.70
C PHE A 99 9.36 12.36 -32.74
N TRP A 100 10.47 11.69 -32.45
CA TRP A 100 11.02 10.63 -33.29
C TRP A 100 10.03 9.46 -33.40
N HIS A 101 9.59 9.16 -34.62
CA HIS A 101 8.51 8.21 -34.92
C HIS A 101 7.22 8.42 -34.12
N TYR A 102 6.84 9.68 -33.88
CA TYR A 102 5.61 10.02 -33.16
C TYR A 102 4.40 9.25 -33.72
N SER A 103 3.89 8.32 -32.93
CA SER A 103 2.73 7.48 -33.27
C SER A 103 1.54 7.73 -32.34
N GLY A 104 1.50 8.91 -31.71
CA GLY A 104 0.46 9.28 -30.76
C GLY A 104 0.97 9.48 -29.33
N PRO A 105 0.07 9.69 -28.37
CA PRO A 105 0.46 10.41 -27.15
C PRO A 105 1.24 9.58 -26.13
N LEU A 106 1.44 8.30 -26.41
CA LEU A 106 2.24 7.40 -25.60
C LEU A 106 3.69 7.89 -25.55
N ALA A 107 4.14 8.57 -26.61
CA ALA A 107 5.44 9.20 -26.67
C ALA A 107 5.63 10.22 -25.53
N PHE A 108 4.65 11.09 -25.31
CA PHE A 108 4.70 12.13 -24.28
C PHE A 108 4.58 11.55 -22.88
N ARG A 109 3.75 10.52 -22.70
CA ARG A 109 3.69 9.79 -21.44
C ARG A 109 5.03 9.16 -21.08
N ASN A 110 5.73 8.54 -22.04
CA ASN A 110 7.07 7.99 -21.81
C ASN A 110 8.13 9.10 -21.66
N ALA A 111 7.95 10.25 -22.30
CA ALA A 111 8.80 11.42 -22.10
C ALA A 111 8.70 11.99 -20.68
N ALA A 112 7.54 11.85 -20.02
CA ALA A 112 7.30 12.32 -18.65
C ALA A 112 8.28 11.75 -17.63
N LEU A 113 8.72 10.50 -17.87
CA LEU A 113 9.76 9.84 -17.09
C LEU A 113 11.06 10.65 -17.01
N PHE A 114 11.33 11.50 -18.01
CA PHE A 114 12.55 12.30 -18.11
C PHE A 114 12.31 13.78 -17.81
N TYR A 115 11.24 14.38 -18.32
CA TYR A 115 11.04 15.82 -18.13
C TYR A 115 10.58 16.19 -16.71
N TYR A 116 10.01 15.28 -15.91
CA TYR A 116 9.76 15.58 -14.51
C TYR A 116 11.04 15.76 -13.69
N ALA A 117 12.20 15.26 -14.16
CA ALA A 117 13.49 15.53 -13.52
C ALA A 117 13.85 17.03 -13.53
N LEU A 118 13.25 17.84 -14.42
CA LEU A 118 13.43 19.28 -14.44
C LEU A 118 12.93 19.96 -13.17
N PHE A 119 11.99 19.35 -12.43
CA PHE A 119 11.56 19.85 -11.13
C PHE A 119 12.69 19.86 -10.09
N ALA A 120 13.76 19.07 -10.26
CA ALA A 120 14.95 19.19 -9.42
C ALA A 120 15.68 20.52 -9.65
N ILE A 121 15.65 21.07 -10.87
CA ILE A 121 16.22 22.37 -11.16
C ILE A 121 15.33 23.46 -10.55
N PHE A 122 14.01 23.36 -10.71
CA PHE A 122 13.07 24.30 -10.08
C PHE A 122 13.19 24.29 -8.56
N GLY A 123 13.23 23.11 -7.94
CA GLY A 123 13.43 22.97 -6.51
C GLY A 123 14.74 23.58 -6.01
N PHE A 124 15.83 23.45 -6.78
CA PHE A 124 17.13 24.05 -6.45
C PHE A 124 17.10 25.58 -6.58
N GLU A 125 16.61 26.08 -7.72
CA GLU A 125 16.63 27.51 -8.07
C GLU A 125 15.62 28.33 -7.26
N PHE A 126 14.45 27.75 -6.95
CA PHE A 126 13.40 28.42 -6.19
C PHE A 126 13.58 28.31 -4.67
N TYR A 127 14.48 27.45 -4.19
CA TYR A 127 14.74 27.31 -2.76
C TYR A 127 15.25 28.62 -2.14
N ARG A 128 14.57 29.08 -1.09
CA ARG A 128 15.01 30.21 -0.24
C ARG A 128 14.83 29.85 1.22
N ASN A 129 15.88 29.99 2.02
CA ASN A 129 15.80 29.72 3.45
C ASN A 129 14.80 30.65 4.17
N THR A 130 14.63 31.89 3.66
CA THR A 130 13.66 32.89 4.12
C THR A 130 12.21 32.52 3.85
N PHE A 131 11.94 31.61 2.90
CA PHE A 131 10.59 31.06 2.68
C PHE A 131 10.10 30.35 3.93
N PHE A 132 10.99 29.60 4.61
CA PHE A 132 10.70 28.80 5.80
C PHE A 132 10.80 29.62 7.10
N SER A 133 10.12 30.77 7.13
CA SER A 133 9.93 31.57 8.34
C SER A 133 9.11 30.81 9.40
N GLN A 134 9.21 31.19 10.68
CA GLN A 134 8.39 30.59 11.76
C GLN A 134 6.90 30.55 11.42
N ARG A 135 6.36 31.67 10.86
CA ARG A 135 4.95 31.74 10.43
C ARG A 135 4.63 30.69 9.38
N SER A 136 5.43 30.58 8.33
CA SER A 136 5.21 29.61 7.26
C SER A 136 5.32 28.15 7.75
N MET A 137 6.26 27.85 8.65
CA MET A 137 6.42 26.49 9.20
C MET A 137 5.24 26.09 10.06
N ILE A 138 4.71 27.03 10.87
CA ILE A 138 3.49 26.83 11.65
C ILE A 138 2.29 26.62 10.72
N THR A 139 2.15 27.42 9.66
CA THR A 139 1.08 27.23 8.66
C THR A 139 1.19 25.85 8.00
N VAL A 140 2.38 25.43 7.58
CA VAL A 140 2.60 24.09 7.01
C VAL A 140 2.21 23.02 8.02
N LEU A 141 2.60 23.13 9.30
CA LEU A 141 2.21 22.18 10.33
C LEU A 141 0.68 22.05 10.43
N PHE A 142 -0.05 23.17 10.49
CA PHE A 142 -1.51 23.14 10.54
C PHE A 142 -2.14 22.52 9.29
N VAL A 143 -1.62 22.83 8.10
CA VAL A 143 -2.08 22.23 6.84
C VAL A 143 -1.85 20.72 6.84
N LEU A 144 -0.69 20.25 7.32
CA LEU A 144 -0.39 18.82 7.42
C LEU A 144 -1.32 18.11 8.41
N LEU A 145 -1.55 18.71 9.58
CA LEU A 145 -2.52 18.20 10.56
C LEU A 145 -3.90 18.09 9.91
N PHE A 146 -4.40 19.17 9.30
CA PHE A 146 -5.69 19.18 8.64
C PHE A 146 -5.79 18.12 7.53
N ALA A 147 -4.79 18.03 6.64
CA ALA A 147 -4.78 17.06 5.55
C ALA A 147 -4.84 15.61 6.07
N LYS A 148 -4.10 15.30 7.15
CA LYS A 148 -4.11 13.97 7.75
C LYS A 148 -5.46 13.61 8.38
N TRP A 149 -6.04 14.52 9.15
CA TRP A 149 -7.25 14.25 9.93
C TRP A 149 -8.52 14.32 9.07
N VAL A 150 -8.57 15.18 8.05
CA VAL A 150 -9.83 15.44 7.33
C VAL A 150 -9.94 14.66 6.02
N ILE A 151 -8.84 14.49 5.28
CA ILE A 151 -8.92 14.01 3.89
C ILE A 151 -8.28 12.62 3.71
N GLY A 152 -7.33 12.26 4.57
CA GLY A 152 -6.51 11.06 4.39
C GLY A 152 -5.35 11.32 3.44
N ILE A 153 -4.20 10.70 3.73
CA ILE A 153 -2.97 10.87 2.96
C ILE A 153 -2.65 9.55 2.28
N ASN A 154 -2.15 9.63 1.05
CA ASN A 154 -1.63 8.47 0.34
C ASN A 154 -0.56 7.75 1.18
N ASN A 155 -0.71 6.44 1.27
CA ASN A 155 0.20 5.53 1.93
C ASN A 155 1.69 5.67 1.51
N TYR A 156 2.00 6.13 0.31
CA TYR A 156 3.37 6.41 -0.14
C TYR A 156 3.96 7.73 0.41
N TYR A 157 3.14 8.58 1.03
CA TYR A 157 3.55 9.86 1.61
C TYR A 157 3.68 9.82 3.13
N VAL A 158 3.28 8.73 3.78
CA VAL A 158 3.26 8.67 5.24
C VAL A 158 4.66 8.78 5.85
N PHE A 159 5.64 8.06 5.31
CA PHE A 159 7.03 8.20 5.75
C PHE A 159 7.65 9.58 5.45
N PRO A 160 7.50 10.14 4.23
CA PRO A 160 7.87 11.53 3.96
C PRO A 160 7.25 12.54 4.94
N TYR A 161 5.97 12.40 5.27
CA TYR A 161 5.27 13.28 6.20
C TYR A 161 5.77 13.11 7.64
N PHE A 162 6.07 11.87 8.06
CA PHE A 162 6.74 11.60 9.33
C PHE A 162 8.09 12.34 9.41
N CYS A 163 8.94 12.23 8.40
CA CYS A 163 10.21 12.98 8.35
C CYS A 163 9.99 14.50 8.35
N LEU A 164 8.99 15.00 7.60
CA LEU A 164 8.65 16.42 7.57
C LEU A 164 8.19 16.92 8.94
N CYS A 165 7.37 16.17 9.67
CA CYS A 165 6.97 16.52 11.04
C CYS A 165 8.17 16.58 11.98
N LEU A 166 9.10 15.62 11.91
CA LEU A 166 10.35 15.69 12.67
C LEU A 166 11.17 16.93 12.31
N ILE A 167 11.27 17.28 11.02
CA ILE A 167 11.94 18.51 10.58
C ILE A 167 11.26 19.74 11.17
N LEU A 168 9.93 19.83 11.15
CA LEU A 168 9.18 20.95 11.71
C LEU A 168 9.37 21.05 13.24
N MET A 169 9.35 19.92 13.96
CA MET A 169 9.62 19.88 15.40
C MET A 169 11.02 20.39 15.78
N LEU A 170 12.01 20.24 14.89
CA LEU A 170 13.36 20.74 15.10
C LEU A 170 13.52 22.24 14.77
N ARG A 171 12.58 22.83 14.04
CA ARG A 171 12.71 24.16 13.46
C ARG A 171 11.73 25.18 14.03
N ILE A 172 10.57 24.73 14.51
CA ILE A 172 9.59 25.59 15.18
C ILE A 172 10.12 25.94 16.58
N GLU A 173 10.21 27.24 16.88
CA GLU A 173 10.73 27.72 18.16
C GLU A 173 9.75 27.47 19.32
N ASN A 174 8.45 27.47 19.05
CA ASN A 174 7.43 27.23 20.06
C ASN A 174 7.29 25.73 20.37
N ARG A 175 7.76 25.33 21.56
CA ARG A 175 7.74 23.93 22.02
C ARG A 175 6.33 23.35 22.15
N TRP A 176 5.32 24.15 22.48
CA TRP A 176 3.93 23.68 22.56
C TRP A 176 3.38 23.29 21.19
N LEU A 177 3.70 24.06 20.15
CA LEU A 177 3.33 23.71 18.78
C LEU A 177 4.09 22.45 18.31
N CYS A 178 5.31 22.22 18.78
CA CYS A 178 6.02 20.97 18.51
C CYS A 178 5.29 19.76 19.14
N CYS A 179 4.70 19.92 20.33
CA CYS A 179 3.88 18.86 20.94
C CYS A 179 2.64 18.53 20.09
N LEU A 180 2.07 19.47 19.33
CA LEU A 180 0.97 19.20 18.40
C LEU A 180 1.38 18.34 17.20
N ALA A 181 2.66 18.28 16.86
CA ALA A 181 3.18 17.39 15.83
C ALA A 181 3.31 15.93 16.33
N ILE A 182 3.33 15.71 17.65
CA ILE A 182 3.47 14.36 18.24
C ILE A 182 2.23 13.49 17.91
N PRO A 183 0.98 13.95 18.11
CA PRO A 183 -0.20 13.23 17.64
C PRO A 183 -0.11 12.85 16.17
N PHE A 184 0.40 13.73 15.30
CA PHE A 184 0.62 13.39 13.89
C PHE A 184 1.62 12.23 13.73
N VAL A 185 2.71 12.22 14.50
CA VAL A 185 3.71 11.15 14.41
C VAL A 185 3.15 9.79 14.87
N ILE A 186 2.24 9.80 15.86
CA ILE A 186 1.82 8.56 16.53
C ILE A 186 0.43 8.08 16.08
N SER A 187 -0.44 8.95 15.54
CA SER A 187 -1.80 8.57 15.13
C SER A 187 -1.82 7.80 13.81
N ARG A 188 -2.68 6.77 13.71
CA ARG A 188 -2.96 6.07 12.45
C ARG A 188 -3.88 6.92 11.54
N PRO A 189 -3.80 6.83 10.20
CA PRO A 189 -4.78 7.47 9.32
C PRO A 189 -6.18 6.90 9.56
N GLU A 190 -7.19 7.76 9.78
CA GLU A 190 -8.55 7.37 10.19
C GLU A 190 -9.27 6.43 9.21
N TYR A 191 -8.96 6.47 7.92
CA TYR A 191 -9.64 5.64 6.91
C TYR A 191 -9.42 4.13 7.09
N GLU A 192 -8.37 3.69 7.80
CA GLU A 192 -8.21 2.27 8.19
C GLU A 192 -8.88 1.93 9.52
N CYS A 193 -9.28 2.93 10.31
CA CYS A 193 -9.79 2.77 11.67
C CYS A 193 -11.28 2.40 11.72
N LEU A 194 -12.04 2.71 10.66
CA LEU A 194 -13.47 2.36 10.57
C LEU A 194 -13.72 0.86 10.41
N ALA A 195 -12.71 0.08 9.99
CA ALA A 195 -12.91 -1.34 9.70
C ALA A 195 -12.74 -2.26 10.91
N GLN A 196 -11.87 -1.96 11.88
CA GLN A 196 -11.58 -2.86 13.02
C GLN A 196 -11.06 -2.07 14.23
N ASN A 197 -11.41 -2.51 15.45
CA ASN A 197 -11.09 -1.92 16.76
C ASN A 197 -9.58 -1.81 17.05
N CYS A 198 -8.85 -1.02 16.28
CA CYS A 198 -7.41 -0.88 16.41
C CYS A 198 -7.02 0.35 17.22
N ASN A 199 -6.11 0.13 18.17
CA ASN A 199 -5.47 1.19 18.94
C ASN A 199 -4.96 2.35 18.05
N VAL A 200 -5.44 3.56 18.31
CA VAL A 200 -5.13 4.81 17.58
C VAL A 200 -3.61 5.11 17.52
N PHE A 201 -2.85 4.58 18.48
CA PHE A 201 -1.42 4.83 18.67
C PHE A 201 -0.56 3.60 18.31
N ASN A 202 -0.65 3.12 17.08
CA ASN A 202 0.10 1.93 16.68
C ASN A 202 1.18 2.24 15.64
N PHE A 203 2.45 2.34 16.07
CA PHE A 203 3.61 2.44 15.17
C PHE A 203 3.71 1.28 14.17
N LEU A 204 3.02 0.16 14.44
CA LEU A 204 2.89 -0.94 13.49
C LEU A 204 2.20 -0.55 12.18
N PHE A 205 1.55 0.61 12.08
CA PHE A 205 0.92 1.07 10.83
C PHE A 205 1.93 1.15 9.67
N PHE A 206 3.22 1.42 9.94
CA PHE A 206 4.26 1.42 8.90
C PHE A 206 4.42 0.05 8.21
N PHE A 207 3.99 -1.02 8.88
CA PHE A 207 4.18 -2.41 8.47
C PHE A 207 2.86 -3.14 8.19
N GLN A 208 1.77 -2.79 8.91
CA GLN A 208 0.45 -3.39 8.74
C GLN A 208 -0.16 -3.09 7.38
N GLY A 209 -0.70 -4.11 6.71
CA GLY A 209 -1.38 -3.98 5.41
C GLY A 209 -0.50 -3.38 4.30
N SER A 210 0.82 -3.30 4.52
CA SER A 210 1.70 -2.56 3.62
C SER A 210 2.09 -3.42 2.41
N ALA A 211 1.83 -2.90 1.22
CA ALA A 211 2.33 -3.51 -0.02
C ALA A 211 3.85 -3.68 0.06
N ARG A 212 4.40 -4.78 -0.49
CA ARG A 212 5.84 -5.12 -0.40
C ARG A 212 6.77 -3.93 -0.63
N ALA A 213 6.49 -3.10 -1.64
CA ALA A 213 7.27 -1.92 -1.96
C ALA A 213 7.42 -0.96 -0.76
N ARG A 214 6.31 -0.67 -0.06
CA ARG A 214 6.28 0.19 1.12
C ARG A 214 7.05 -0.45 2.27
N LEU A 215 6.81 -1.73 2.53
CA LEU A 215 7.50 -2.46 3.59
C LEU A 215 9.03 -2.38 3.44
N VAL A 216 9.53 -2.75 2.27
CA VAL A 216 10.98 -2.71 1.97
C VAL A 216 11.50 -1.28 2.02
N GLY A 217 10.72 -0.30 1.52
CA GLY A 217 11.02 1.12 1.63
C GLY A 217 11.20 1.58 3.08
N HIS A 218 10.24 1.29 3.96
CA HIS A 218 10.30 1.65 5.38
C HIS A 218 11.49 1.01 6.07
N VAL A 219 11.71 -0.29 5.83
CA VAL A 219 12.84 -1.04 6.39
C VAL A 219 14.16 -0.39 5.99
N ALA A 220 14.35 -0.08 4.71
CA ALA A 220 15.57 0.54 4.20
C ALA A 220 15.80 1.94 4.78
N ALA A 221 14.77 2.79 4.78
CA ALA A 221 14.88 4.17 5.25
C ALA A 221 15.08 4.28 6.77
N LEU A 222 14.39 3.44 7.56
CA LEU A 222 14.59 3.37 9.01
C LEU A 222 15.95 2.78 9.36
N SER A 223 16.40 1.74 8.65
CA SER A 223 17.74 1.18 8.82
C SER A 223 18.82 2.22 8.52
N PHE A 224 18.65 3.01 7.45
CA PHE A 224 19.52 4.12 7.11
C PHE A 224 19.56 5.17 8.23
N LEU A 225 18.40 5.63 8.70
CA LEU A 225 18.29 6.64 9.76
C LEU A 225 18.95 6.16 11.06
N VAL A 226 18.59 4.96 11.52
CA VAL A 226 19.12 4.35 12.75
C VAL A 226 20.63 4.16 12.66
N SER A 227 21.13 3.68 11.52
CA SER A 227 22.57 3.50 11.31
C SER A 227 23.32 4.82 11.45
N ILE A 228 22.84 5.89 10.82
CA ILE A 228 23.47 7.21 10.93
C ILE A 228 23.39 7.73 12.37
N LEU A 229 22.24 7.60 13.04
CA LEU A 229 22.07 8.01 14.43
C LEU A 229 23.07 7.32 15.37
N ILE A 230 23.22 6.00 15.26
CA ILE A 230 24.15 5.22 16.08
C ILE A 230 25.61 5.61 15.77
N PHE A 231 25.97 5.66 14.49
CA PHE A 231 27.35 5.88 14.10
C PHE A 231 27.82 7.31 14.33
N GLN A 232 26.94 8.30 14.17
CA GLN A 232 27.31 9.71 14.23
C GLN A 232 27.09 10.34 15.61
N TYR A 233 26.00 10.00 16.31
CA TYR A 233 25.59 10.73 17.51
C TYR A 233 25.83 9.96 18.82
N ILE A 234 25.91 8.63 18.79
CA ILE A 234 26.16 7.83 20.00
C ILE A 234 27.67 7.69 20.25
N LYS A 235 28.13 8.11 21.43
CA LYS A 235 29.54 8.05 21.87
C LYS A 235 29.88 6.71 22.53
N ILE A 236 29.88 5.62 21.76
CA ILE A 236 30.33 4.28 22.20
C ILE A 236 31.36 3.69 21.22
N THR A 237 32.08 2.66 21.66
CA THR A 237 33.09 1.97 20.81
C THR A 237 32.44 1.38 19.56
N ARG A 238 33.21 1.29 18.45
CA ARG A 238 32.71 0.78 17.16
C ARG A 238 32.08 -0.62 17.29
N GLN A 239 32.67 -1.49 18.11
CA GLN A 239 32.12 -2.82 18.38
C GLN A 239 30.74 -2.75 19.05
N ARG A 240 30.57 -1.90 20.08
CA ARG A 240 29.28 -1.70 20.74
C ARG A 240 28.23 -1.08 19.80
N LYS A 241 28.64 -0.20 18.87
CA LYS A 241 27.75 0.32 17.82
C LYS A 241 27.22 -0.78 16.90
N ILE A 242 28.10 -1.68 16.47
CA ILE A 242 27.73 -2.83 15.62
C ILE A 242 26.78 -3.76 16.39
N GLN A 243 27.09 -4.06 17.66
CA GLN A 243 26.21 -4.86 18.52
C GLN A 243 24.82 -4.21 18.72
N LEU A 244 24.78 -2.90 18.99
CA LEU A 244 23.52 -2.15 19.12
C LEU A 244 22.73 -2.13 17.81
N LEU A 245 23.39 -1.92 16.67
CA LEU A 245 22.74 -1.98 15.36
C LEU A 245 22.17 -3.37 15.10
N ALA A 246 22.93 -4.44 15.36
CA ALA A 246 22.46 -5.82 15.20
C ALA A 246 21.25 -6.12 16.10
N PHE A 247 21.26 -5.63 17.34
CA PHE A 247 20.13 -5.75 18.27
C PHE A 247 18.88 -5.01 17.77
N ILE A 248 19.03 -3.79 17.25
CA ILE A 248 17.90 -3.04 16.68
C ILE A 248 17.38 -3.73 15.42
N VAL A 249 18.25 -4.22 14.54
CA VAL A 249 17.86 -4.99 13.36
C VAL A 249 17.09 -6.25 13.77
N LEU A 250 17.50 -6.94 14.84
CA LEU A 250 16.78 -8.10 15.37
C LEU A 250 15.38 -7.73 15.88
N ILE A 251 15.26 -6.70 16.71
CA ILE A 251 13.96 -6.20 17.20
C ILE A 251 13.07 -5.81 16.01
N PHE A 252 13.64 -5.09 15.06
CA PHE A 252 12.92 -4.63 13.88
C PHE A 252 12.46 -5.79 13.01
N GLY A 253 13.29 -6.83 12.86
CA GLY A 253 12.93 -8.09 12.20
C GLY A 253 11.76 -8.78 12.88
N VAL A 254 11.73 -8.83 14.22
CA VAL A 254 10.59 -9.39 14.98
C VAL A 254 9.32 -8.55 14.78
N ILE A 255 9.43 -7.22 14.80
CA ILE A 255 8.30 -6.31 14.55
C ILE A 255 7.73 -6.55 13.15
N VAL A 256 8.59 -6.53 12.12
CA VAL A 256 8.21 -6.77 10.73
C VAL A 256 7.55 -8.15 10.58
N PHE A 257 8.15 -9.20 11.13
CA PHE A 257 7.60 -10.56 11.07
C PHE A 257 6.21 -10.67 11.72
N LYS A 258 5.97 -9.94 12.83
CA LYS A 258 4.67 -9.95 13.52
C LYS A 258 3.59 -9.09 12.87
N SER A 259 3.95 -8.10 12.05
CA SER A 259 3.02 -7.06 11.59
C SER A 259 2.87 -6.95 10.08
N ALA A 260 3.85 -7.41 9.31
CA ALA A 260 3.77 -7.42 7.87
C ALA A 260 2.94 -8.59 7.35
N ASP A 261 2.54 -8.48 6.07
CA ASP A 261 1.88 -9.56 5.35
C ASP A 261 2.76 -10.81 5.30
N ARG A 262 2.36 -11.85 6.04
CA ARG A 262 3.11 -13.11 6.16
C ARG A 262 3.29 -13.79 4.81
N ASN A 263 2.28 -13.75 3.95
CA ASN A 263 2.36 -14.35 2.62
C ASN A 263 3.29 -13.53 1.72
N ALA A 264 3.28 -12.21 1.85
CA ALA A 264 4.27 -11.36 1.19
C ALA A 264 5.70 -11.62 1.62
N LEU A 265 5.96 -11.78 2.92
CA LEU A 265 7.28 -12.12 3.42
C LEU A 265 7.70 -13.55 3.02
N SER A 266 6.80 -14.53 3.17
CA SER A 266 7.06 -15.93 2.83
C SER A 266 7.46 -16.08 1.36
N SER A 267 6.70 -15.46 0.46
CA SER A 267 7.04 -15.46 -0.99
C SER A 267 8.36 -14.74 -1.34
N MET A 268 8.96 -13.99 -0.43
CA MET A 268 10.30 -13.41 -0.62
C MET A 268 11.41 -14.25 0.00
N ALA A 269 11.06 -15.19 0.89
CA ALA A 269 12.01 -16.02 1.60
C ALA A 269 12.40 -17.28 0.80
N ASP A 270 11.46 -17.89 0.06
CA ASP A 270 11.72 -19.10 -0.71
C ASP A 270 12.21 -18.81 -2.14
N PHE A 271 13.47 -18.39 -2.23
CA PHE A 271 14.11 -18.14 -3.53
C PHE A 271 14.20 -19.39 -4.40
N SER A 272 14.38 -20.58 -3.81
CA SER A 272 14.49 -21.84 -4.56
C SER A 272 13.22 -22.09 -5.36
N ASP A 273 12.07 -21.97 -4.71
CA ASP A 273 10.80 -22.28 -5.35
C ASP A 273 10.39 -21.20 -6.35
N LEU A 274 10.77 -19.93 -6.11
CA LEU A 274 10.69 -18.89 -7.14
C LEU A 274 11.53 -19.22 -8.38
N PHE A 275 12.78 -19.68 -8.22
CA PHE A 275 13.62 -20.05 -9.36
C PHE A 275 13.04 -21.22 -10.15
N LYS A 276 12.54 -22.26 -9.46
CA LYS A 276 11.88 -23.40 -10.10
C LYS A 276 10.61 -22.98 -10.83
N GLY A 277 9.77 -22.16 -10.20
CA GLY A 277 8.55 -21.62 -10.78
C GLY A 277 8.82 -20.78 -12.03
N TYR A 278 9.81 -19.88 -11.96
CA TYR A 278 10.25 -19.08 -13.10
C TYR A 278 10.80 -19.94 -14.23
N ALA A 279 11.63 -20.95 -13.94
CA ALA A 279 12.15 -21.89 -14.94
C ALA A 279 11.02 -22.66 -15.64
N LYS A 280 10.03 -23.15 -14.88
CA LYS A 280 8.83 -23.81 -15.41
C LYS A 280 8.04 -22.89 -16.34
N LEU A 281 7.85 -21.62 -15.96
CA LEU A 281 7.18 -20.62 -16.80
C LEU A 281 7.96 -20.35 -18.09
N LYS A 282 9.30 -20.24 -18.04
CA LYS A 282 10.11 -20.09 -19.26
C LYS A 282 9.95 -21.27 -20.21
N GLU A 283 9.89 -22.48 -19.69
CA GLU A 283 9.66 -23.66 -20.52
C GLU A 283 8.25 -23.66 -21.14
N GLN A 284 7.22 -23.27 -20.38
CA GLN A 284 5.87 -23.09 -20.93
C GLN A 284 5.83 -22.02 -22.02
N ILE A 285 6.50 -20.88 -21.82
CA ILE A 285 6.61 -19.80 -22.81
C ILE A 285 7.34 -20.31 -24.06
N ARG A 286 8.39 -21.12 -23.90
CA ARG A 286 9.13 -21.73 -25.02
C ARG A 286 8.22 -22.64 -25.84
N LEU A 287 7.47 -23.52 -25.17
CA LEU A 287 6.56 -24.48 -25.82
C LEU A 287 5.37 -23.79 -26.50
N LYS A 288 4.70 -22.87 -25.80
CA LYS A 288 3.55 -22.11 -26.31
C LYS A 288 3.93 -21.02 -27.32
N GLY A 289 5.19 -20.58 -27.31
CA GLY A 289 5.70 -19.54 -28.19
C GLY A 289 6.00 -20.00 -29.62
N VAL A 290 6.01 -21.31 -29.88
CA VAL A 290 6.18 -21.86 -31.23
C VAL A 290 4.95 -21.52 -32.07
N GLY A 291 5.14 -20.72 -33.11
CA GLY A 291 4.04 -20.23 -33.95
C GLY A 291 3.21 -19.11 -33.32
N PHE A 292 3.65 -18.52 -32.20
CA PHE A 292 2.95 -17.39 -31.60
C PHE A 292 3.10 -16.13 -32.45
N GLU A 293 1.96 -15.58 -32.86
CA GLU A 293 1.86 -14.27 -33.50
C GLU A 293 1.30 -13.23 -32.52
N PRO A 294 1.98 -12.07 -32.35
CA PRO A 294 1.47 -11.01 -31.49
C PRO A 294 0.10 -10.51 -31.98
N ARG A 295 -0.83 -10.30 -31.04
CA ARG A 295 -2.13 -9.71 -31.36
C ARG A 295 -1.98 -8.27 -31.81
N ALA A 296 -2.72 -7.84 -32.83
CA ALA A 296 -2.85 -6.41 -33.14
C ALA A 296 -3.77 -5.77 -32.09
N LEU A 297 -3.17 -5.05 -31.13
CA LEU A 297 -3.90 -4.36 -30.07
C LEU A 297 -3.75 -2.85 -30.26
N PRO A 298 -4.86 -2.08 -30.26
CA PRO A 298 -4.77 -0.63 -30.31
C PRO A 298 -4.11 -0.12 -29.02
N VAL A 299 -3.21 0.84 -29.16
CA VAL A 299 -2.60 1.52 -28.02
C VAL A 299 -3.58 2.58 -27.54
N GLN A 300 -4.10 2.41 -26.33
CA GLN A 300 -4.91 3.41 -25.65
C GLN A 300 -4.12 3.99 -24.47
N LEU A 301 -4.15 5.30 -24.34
CA LEU A 301 -3.61 5.99 -23.17
C LEU A 301 -4.63 6.21 -22.09
N TYR A 302 -5.88 6.34 -22.52
CA TYR A 302 -7.03 6.67 -21.70
C TYR A 302 -8.16 5.78 -22.19
N SER A 303 -8.50 4.75 -21.42
CA SER A 303 -9.78 4.08 -21.63
C SER A 303 -10.85 4.88 -20.91
N GLU A 304 -11.93 5.25 -21.60
CA GLU A 304 -13.07 6.00 -21.02
C GLU A 304 -13.66 5.32 -19.77
N GLU A 305 -13.51 3.99 -19.66
CA GLU A 305 -13.92 3.16 -18.52
C GLU A 305 -13.21 3.48 -17.19
N GLU A 306 -12.09 4.22 -17.20
CA GLU A 306 -11.43 4.60 -15.94
C GLU A 306 -12.22 5.65 -15.14
N ASN A 307 -13.17 6.35 -15.77
CA ASN A 307 -14.02 7.33 -15.09
C ASN A 307 -15.26 6.73 -14.42
N THR A 308 -15.62 5.47 -14.71
CA THR A 308 -16.77 4.77 -14.10
C THR A 308 -16.38 3.81 -12.97
N PHE A 309 -15.11 3.42 -12.84
CA PHE A 309 -14.60 2.57 -11.76
C PHE A 309 -14.12 3.38 -10.54
N SER A 310 -14.98 4.26 -10.00
CA SER A 310 -14.73 4.98 -8.74
C SER A 310 -15.17 4.20 -7.49
N GLY A 311 -15.53 2.92 -7.62
CA GLY A 311 -15.95 2.12 -6.48
C GLY A 311 -15.86 0.62 -6.77
N GLU A 312 -14.65 0.06 -6.65
CA GLU A 312 -14.44 -1.28 -6.09
C GLU A 312 -12.94 -1.60 -6.00
N VAL A 313 -12.54 -2.06 -4.82
CA VAL A 313 -11.16 -2.11 -4.29
C VAL A 313 -10.31 -3.24 -4.88
N ASN A 314 -10.77 -4.02 -5.85
CA ASN A 314 -10.09 -5.25 -6.29
C ASN A 314 -9.37 -5.17 -7.66
N GLN A 315 -8.63 -4.08 -7.91
CA GLN A 315 -7.77 -3.99 -9.11
C GLN A 315 -6.52 -4.90 -9.08
N HIS A 316 -6.22 -5.57 -7.96
CA HIS A 316 -5.03 -6.45 -7.86
C HIS A 316 -5.21 -7.87 -8.40
N TYR A 317 -6.44 -8.28 -8.74
CA TYR A 317 -6.74 -9.67 -9.13
C TYR A 317 -6.98 -9.87 -10.64
N LYS A 318 -7.03 -8.79 -11.44
CA LYS A 318 -7.28 -8.88 -12.88
C LYS A 318 -6.08 -9.36 -13.71
N PHE A 319 -4.87 -9.36 -13.15
CA PHE A 319 -3.64 -9.76 -13.87
C PHE A 319 -3.59 -11.24 -14.27
N PHE A 320 -4.37 -12.11 -13.62
CA PHE A 320 -4.21 -13.57 -13.70
C PHE A 320 -5.46 -14.32 -14.16
N VAL A 321 -6.48 -13.64 -14.67
CA VAL A 321 -7.65 -14.31 -15.26
C VAL A 321 -7.37 -14.52 -16.74
N PRO A 322 -7.08 -15.76 -17.20
CA PRO A 322 -7.07 -16.07 -18.62
C PRO A 322 -8.47 -15.77 -19.16
N ARG A 323 -8.56 -15.21 -20.36
CA ARG A 323 -9.85 -15.01 -21.03
C ARG A 323 -10.43 -16.40 -21.32
N LEU A 324 -11.45 -16.79 -20.56
CA LEU A 324 -12.18 -18.03 -20.80
C LEU A 324 -12.91 -17.88 -22.13
N ASN A 325 -12.78 -18.85 -23.04
CA ASN A 325 -13.68 -18.86 -24.19
C ASN A 325 -15.12 -19.08 -23.73
N LYS A 326 -16.12 -18.78 -24.57
CA LYS A 326 -17.54 -18.89 -24.19
C LYS A 326 -17.87 -20.23 -23.51
N LYS A 327 -17.33 -21.34 -24.01
CA LYS A 327 -17.54 -22.67 -23.43
C LYS A 327 -16.88 -22.85 -22.06
N GLU A 328 -15.73 -22.24 -21.83
CA GLU A 328 -15.04 -22.21 -20.54
C GLU A 328 -15.70 -21.24 -19.56
N GLN A 329 -16.27 -20.14 -20.06
CA GLN A 329 -17.06 -19.19 -19.28
C GLN A 329 -18.36 -19.85 -18.82
N ASP A 330 -19.07 -20.53 -19.73
CA ASP A 330 -20.27 -21.30 -19.42
C ASP A 330 -19.96 -22.40 -18.38
N ALA A 331 -18.82 -23.07 -18.49
CA ALA A 331 -18.36 -24.05 -17.51
C ALA A 331 -17.99 -23.42 -16.16
N HIS A 332 -17.34 -22.25 -16.16
CA HIS A 332 -17.02 -21.50 -14.95
C HIS A 332 -18.30 -21.03 -14.23
N ASP A 333 -19.25 -20.48 -14.97
CA ASP A 333 -20.50 -19.96 -14.40
C ASP A 333 -21.37 -21.12 -13.89
N TYR A 334 -21.41 -22.24 -14.62
CA TYR A 334 -22.01 -23.49 -14.15
C TYR A 334 -21.34 -23.99 -12.86
N LEU A 335 -20.02 -24.04 -12.79
CA LEU A 335 -19.31 -24.47 -11.58
C LEU A 335 -19.54 -23.51 -10.41
N LYS A 336 -19.52 -22.20 -10.64
CA LYS A 336 -19.77 -21.17 -9.62
C LYS A 336 -21.18 -21.32 -9.03
N GLU A 337 -22.18 -21.48 -9.89
CA GLU A 337 -23.58 -21.66 -9.46
C GLU A 337 -23.76 -22.96 -8.66
N ASN A 338 -23.17 -24.07 -9.12
CA ASN A 338 -23.30 -25.36 -8.43
C ASN A 338 -22.52 -25.39 -7.11
N VAL A 339 -21.31 -24.81 -7.05
CA VAL A 339 -20.56 -24.66 -5.80
C VAL A 339 -21.33 -23.81 -4.79
N GLN A 340 -21.99 -22.74 -5.24
CA GLN A 340 -22.82 -21.92 -4.36
C GLN A 340 -24.04 -22.71 -3.84
N LYS A 341 -24.74 -23.47 -4.70
CA LYS A 341 -25.85 -24.33 -4.27
C LYS A 341 -25.42 -25.37 -3.23
N ILE A 342 -24.23 -25.96 -3.40
CA ILE A 342 -23.67 -26.91 -2.44
C ILE A 342 -23.33 -26.19 -1.12
N LYS A 343 -22.74 -24.99 -1.16
CA LYS A 343 -22.50 -24.16 0.04
C LYS A 343 -23.80 -23.85 0.77
N ASP A 344 -24.84 -23.43 0.06
CA ASP A 344 -26.14 -23.09 0.63
C ASP A 344 -26.84 -24.32 1.22
N GLY A 345 -26.81 -25.46 0.51
CA GLY A 345 -27.35 -26.73 0.99
C GLY A 345 -26.62 -27.26 2.22
N ALA A 346 -25.30 -27.12 2.28
CA ALA A 346 -24.49 -27.45 3.45
C ALA A 346 -24.79 -26.54 4.65
N GLN A 347 -25.01 -25.23 4.41
CA GLN A 347 -25.42 -24.30 5.46
C GLN A 347 -26.81 -24.61 6.02
N GLU A 348 -27.78 -24.91 5.16
CA GLU A 348 -29.13 -25.28 5.61
C GLU A 348 -29.12 -26.62 6.34
N SER A 349 -28.33 -27.60 5.87
CA SER A 349 -28.13 -28.88 6.56
C SER A 349 -27.49 -28.70 7.94
N LEU A 350 -26.50 -27.81 8.06
CA LEU A 350 -25.91 -27.44 9.35
C LEU A 350 -26.93 -26.78 10.26
N LYS A 351 -27.75 -25.87 9.75
CA LYS A 351 -28.79 -25.17 10.51
C LYS A 351 -29.86 -26.14 11.03
N ASN A 352 -30.29 -27.09 10.20
CA ASN A 352 -31.23 -28.14 10.57
C ASN A 352 -30.64 -29.08 11.62
N LEU A 353 -29.37 -29.47 11.47
CA LEU A 353 -28.66 -30.27 12.47
C LEU A 353 -28.52 -29.55 13.81
N TYR A 354 -28.24 -28.24 13.79
CA TYR A 354 -28.20 -27.43 14.99
C TYR A 354 -29.56 -27.38 15.70
N HIS A 355 -30.63 -27.26 14.92
CA HIS A 355 -31.99 -27.33 15.44
C HIS A 355 -32.26 -28.69 16.10
N GLU A 356 -31.94 -29.80 15.42
CA GLU A 356 -32.12 -31.16 15.93
C GLU A 356 -31.32 -31.43 17.22
N ILE A 357 -30.05 -31.01 17.27
CA ILE A 357 -29.20 -31.11 18.47
C ILE A 357 -29.82 -30.32 19.63
N ASN A 358 -30.35 -29.12 19.37
CA ASN A 358 -30.99 -28.32 20.41
C ASN A 358 -32.30 -28.95 20.88
N THR A 359 -33.11 -29.49 19.98
CA THR A 359 -34.35 -30.21 20.33
C THR A 359 -34.07 -31.47 21.15
N GLU A 360 -33.07 -32.27 20.77
CA GLU A 360 -32.64 -33.45 21.56
C GLU A 360 -32.11 -33.03 22.94
N ARG A 361 -31.33 -31.95 23.00
CA ARG A 361 -30.80 -31.37 24.24
C ARG A 361 -31.96 -30.94 25.15
N GLU A 362 -32.95 -30.21 24.64
CA GLU A 362 -34.15 -29.80 25.36
C GLU A 362 -34.97 -31.01 25.85
N ALA A 363 -35.11 -32.06 25.04
CA ALA A 363 -35.83 -33.28 25.42
C ALA A 363 -35.11 -34.07 26.52
N MET A 364 -33.77 -34.19 26.46
CA MET A 364 -32.97 -34.82 27.51
C MET A 364 -33.03 -34.02 28.81
N ILE A 365 -32.93 -32.70 28.71
CA ILE A 365 -33.11 -31.77 29.82
C ILE A 365 -34.48 -31.97 30.46
N LYS A 366 -35.55 -32.02 29.67
CA LYS A 366 -36.92 -32.22 30.16
C LYS A 366 -37.07 -33.54 30.92
N LYS A 367 -36.48 -34.63 30.42
CA LYS A 367 -36.46 -35.94 31.11
C LYS A 367 -35.71 -35.92 32.45
N VAL A 368 -34.66 -35.12 32.58
CA VAL A 368 -33.93 -34.94 33.86
C VAL A 368 -34.77 -34.12 34.84
N VAL A 369 -35.54 -33.14 34.35
CA VAL A 369 -36.41 -32.28 35.15
C VAL A 369 -37.67 -32.99 35.66
N GLU A 370 -38.14 -34.03 34.97
CA GLU A 370 -39.36 -34.80 35.32
C GLU A 370 -39.14 -35.89 36.39
N GLN A 371 -37.94 -36.02 36.95
CA GLN A 371 -37.66 -36.93 38.08
C GLN A 371 -38.29 -36.41 39.40
N PRO A 372 -38.58 -37.28 40.40
CA PRO A 372 -39.54 -37.00 41.49
C PRO A 372 -39.22 -35.82 42.41
N ASP A 373 -37.96 -35.38 42.50
CA ASP A 373 -37.56 -34.19 43.25
C ASP A 373 -37.62 -32.89 42.39
N GLY A 374 -38.33 -32.95 41.27
CA GLY A 374 -38.21 -32.06 40.12
C GLY A 374 -38.89 -30.69 40.23
N ALA A 375 -39.71 -30.40 41.24
CA ALA A 375 -40.40 -29.10 41.32
C ALA A 375 -39.43 -27.95 41.63
N GLU A 376 -38.47 -28.19 42.53
CA GLU A 376 -37.43 -27.23 42.89
C GLU A 376 -36.36 -27.18 41.78
N ALA A 377 -35.98 -28.33 41.22
CA ALA A 377 -35.08 -28.42 40.07
C ALA A 377 -35.64 -27.73 38.81
N LYS A 378 -36.95 -27.77 38.56
CA LYS A 378 -37.62 -27.11 37.41
C LYS A 378 -37.63 -25.59 37.54
N LYS A 379 -37.89 -25.06 38.74
CA LYS A 379 -37.82 -23.61 39.02
C LYS A 379 -36.39 -23.10 38.91
N ILE A 380 -35.44 -23.86 39.46
CA ILE A 380 -34.00 -23.61 39.39
C ILE A 380 -33.48 -23.67 37.96
N PHE A 381 -33.94 -24.66 37.19
CA PHE A 381 -33.50 -24.89 35.83
C PHE A 381 -34.03 -23.83 34.88
N ASN A 382 -35.29 -23.39 35.02
CA ASN A 382 -35.81 -22.28 34.24
C ASN A 382 -35.08 -20.96 34.54
N THR A 383 -34.72 -20.70 35.81
CA THR A 383 -33.88 -19.57 36.18
C THR A 383 -32.45 -19.73 35.66
N ALA A 384 -31.89 -20.95 35.65
CA ALA A 384 -30.58 -21.25 35.09
C ALA A 384 -30.59 -21.31 33.55
N VAL A 385 -31.71 -21.50 32.86
CA VAL A 385 -31.87 -21.44 31.39
C VAL A 385 -32.22 -20.03 30.92
N GLN A 386 -32.79 -19.18 31.78
CA GLN A 386 -32.82 -17.74 31.53
C GLN A 386 -31.46 -17.11 31.80
N ASN A 387 -30.82 -17.46 32.92
CA ASN A 387 -29.50 -16.94 33.26
C ASN A 387 -28.37 -17.62 32.47
N SER A 388 -28.52 -18.87 32.02
CA SER A 388 -27.71 -19.44 30.93
C SER A 388 -28.32 -19.15 29.58
N GLY A 389 -29.49 -18.56 29.48
CA GLY A 389 -29.92 -17.90 28.25
C GLY A 389 -29.05 -16.66 28.07
N GLU A 390 -28.78 -15.93 29.15
CA GLU A 390 -27.85 -14.82 29.22
C GLU A 390 -26.38 -15.23 29.37
N GLU A 391 -26.03 -16.33 30.06
CA GLU A 391 -24.67 -16.85 30.26
C GLU A 391 -24.29 -17.79 29.11
N THR A 392 -25.24 -18.44 28.44
CA THR A 392 -25.06 -19.07 27.11
C THR A 392 -25.28 -18.04 26.03
N ALA A 393 -25.99 -16.93 26.17
CA ALA A 393 -25.88 -15.81 25.22
C ALA A 393 -24.56 -15.07 25.43
N GLN A 394 -24.05 -14.95 26.65
CA GLN A 394 -22.71 -14.41 26.96
C GLN A 394 -21.63 -15.43 26.65
N LYS A 395 -21.82 -16.73 26.85
CA LYS A 395 -20.94 -17.81 26.37
C LYS A 395 -21.14 -18.11 24.91
N ILE A 396 -22.24 -17.74 24.27
CA ILE A 396 -22.40 -17.73 22.81
C ILE A 396 -21.79 -16.44 22.29
N LEU A 397 -21.84 -15.31 23.00
CA LEU A 397 -21.07 -14.11 22.67
C LEU A 397 -19.59 -14.32 22.96
N GLU A 398 -19.20 -15.15 23.93
CA GLU A 398 -17.82 -15.50 24.31
C GLU A 398 -17.35 -16.73 23.53
N LEU A 399 -18.22 -17.64 23.09
CA LEU A 399 -17.93 -18.70 22.11
C LEU A 399 -18.04 -18.15 20.69
N GLN A 400 -18.79 -17.10 20.41
CA GLN A 400 -18.70 -16.33 19.17
C GLN A 400 -17.48 -15.44 19.25
N ARG A 401 -17.12 -14.85 20.41
CA ARG A 401 -15.84 -14.17 20.60
C ARG A 401 -14.70 -15.17 20.47
N MET A 402 -14.79 -16.37 21.05
CA MET A 402 -13.78 -17.44 20.99
C MET A 402 -13.80 -18.16 19.64
N ASN A 403 -14.92 -18.29 18.93
CA ASN A 403 -15.00 -18.85 17.59
C ASN A 403 -14.60 -17.80 16.55
N ASN A 404 -14.82 -16.51 16.82
CA ASN A 404 -14.19 -15.40 16.11
C ASN A 404 -12.70 -15.34 16.45
N GLU A 405 -12.26 -15.58 17.69
CA GLU A 405 -10.86 -15.72 18.13
C GLU A 405 -10.20 -17.01 17.61
N ARG A 406 -10.96 -18.08 17.35
CA ARG A 406 -10.50 -19.39 16.84
C ARG A 406 -10.52 -19.41 15.31
N THR A 407 -11.40 -18.65 14.68
CA THR A 407 -11.28 -18.24 13.28
C THR A 407 -10.07 -17.30 13.13
N GLN A 408 -9.85 -16.37 14.08
CA GLN A 408 -8.61 -15.58 14.25
C GLN A 408 -7.40 -16.41 14.74
N TYR A 409 -7.57 -17.67 15.17
CA TYR A 409 -6.46 -18.58 15.49
C TYR A 409 -6.00 -19.34 14.22
N PHE A 410 -6.88 -19.44 13.22
CA PHE A 410 -6.54 -19.87 11.87
C PHE A 410 -6.15 -18.69 10.94
N THR A 411 -6.35 -17.42 11.33
CA THR A 411 -5.96 -16.23 10.52
C THR A 411 -5.13 -15.12 11.21
N GLY A 412 -4.96 -15.12 12.53
CA GLY A 412 -3.87 -14.46 13.26
C GLY A 412 -3.97 -12.96 13.66
N LYS A 413 -5.01 -12.48 14.38
CA LYS A 413 -4.90 -11.45 15.46
C LYS A 413 -6.21 -11.15 16.22
N LEU A 414 -6.06 -10.76 17.50
CA LEU A 414 -7.07 -10.33 18.48
C LEU A 414 -7.20 -8.80 18.52
N GLU A 415 -8.41 -8.23 18.59
CA GLU A 415 -8.69 -6.95 19.27
C GLU A 415 -10.18 -6.86 19.72
N SER A 416 -10.36 -6.26 20.90
CA SER A 416 -11.53 -6.29 21.79
C SER A 416 -12.70 -5.39 21.35
N VAL A 417 -13.95 -5.82 21.59
CA VAL A 417 -15.14 -4.94 21.58
C VAL A 417 -15.63 -4.77 23.01
N GLU A 418 -15.64 -3.51 23.46
CA GLU A 418 -16.38 -3.02 24.63
C GLU A 418 -17.81 -2.71 24.17
N VAL A 419 -18.83 -3.25 24.85
CA VAL A 419 -20.21 -2.76 24.74
C VAL A 419 -20.68 -2.36 26.13
N VAL A 420 -20.87 -1.06 26.28
CA VAL A 420 -21.65 -0.42 27.35
C VAL A 420 -23.14 -0.72 27.11
N PRO A 421 -23.87 -1.31 28.06
CA PRO A 421 -25.32 -1.20 28.06
C PRO A 421 -25.72 0.01 28.92
N GLN A 422 -26.21 1.07 28.26
CA GLN A 422 -27.08 2.02 28.93
C GLN A 422 -28.49 1.45 29.01
N GLY A 423 -29.07 1.52 30.21
CA GLY A 423 -30.51 1.58 30.41
C GLY A 423 -31.21 0.24 30.69
N HIS A 424 -31.14 -0.22 31.94
CA HIS A 424 -32.33 -0.39 32.78
C HIS A 424 -31.91 -0.81 34.21
N GLU A 425 -32.34 -0.03 35.20
CA GLU A 425 -32.23 -0.32 36.62
C GLU A 425 -33.66 -0.52 37.20
N PRO A 426 -33.86 -1.16 38.36
CA PRO A 426 -33.55 -2.56 38.62
C PRO A 426 -34.74 -3.31 39.26
N ASN A 427 -34.87 -4.61 38.97
CA ASN A 427 -35.47 -5.52 39.95
C ASN A 427 -34.39 -5.91 40.98
N SER A 428 -34.73 -5.70 42.25
CA SER A 428 -33.85 -5.63 43.43
C SER A 428 -32.62 -6.58 43.47
N LEU A 429 -31.48 -6.03 43.88
CA LEU A 429 -30.17 -6.69 44.08
C LEU A 429 -30.23 -7.98 44.93
N LYS A 430 -31.21 -8.07 45.84
CA LYS A 430 -31.46 -9.26 46.68
C LYS A 430 -31.90 -10.48 45.86
N SER A 431 -32.77 -10.29 44.87
CA SER A 431 -33.26 -11.39 44.02
C SER A 431 -32.15 -12.00 43.15
N ARG A 432 -31.21 -11.17 42.69
CA ARG A 432 -30.03 -11.60 41.92
C ARG A 432 -29.02 -12.32 42.80
N GLN A 433 -28.79 -11.86 44.03
CA GLN A 433 -27.89 -12.52 44.98
C GLN A 433 -28.42 -13.87 45.47
N GLU A 434 -29.73 -14.01 45.67
CA GLU A 434 -30.36 -15.29 46.03
C GLU A 434 -30.38 -16.27 44.85
N SER A 435 -30.66 -15.79 43.64
CA SER A 435 -30.58 -16.60 42.42
C SER A 435 -29.13 -17.07 42.15
N ALA A 436 -28.13 -16.20 42.35
CA ALA A 436 -26.73 -16.54 42.20
C ALA A 436 -26.26 -17.59 43.23
N LYS A 437 -26.68 -17.47 44.50
CA LYS A 437 -26.37 -18.47 45.55
C LYS A 437 -27.04 -19.82 45.29
N GLN A 438 -28.26 -19.82 44.76
CA GLN A 438 -28.91 -21.06 44.32
C GLN A 438 -28.16 -21.68 43.14
N ILE A 439 -27.87 -20.91 42.08
CA ILE A 439 -27.10 -21.37 40.92
C ILE A 439 -25.73 -21.93 41.33
N GLU A 440 -25.03 -21.30 42.29
CA GLU A 440 -23.75 -21.80 42.80
C GLU A 440 -23.88 -23.13 43.57
N LYS A 441 -24.95 -23.30 44.36
CA LYS A 441 -25.26 -24.56 45.07
C LYS A 441 -25.58 -25.71 44.09
N ILE A 442 -26.17 -25.37 42.94
CA ILE A 442 -26.59 -26.32 41.91
C ILE A 442 -25.46 -26.68 40.95
N ALA A 443 -24.58 -25.73 40.63
CA ALA A 443 -23.33 -25.96 39.90
C ALA A 443 -22.36 -26.90 40.65
N ARG A 444 -22.56 -27.06 41.97
CA ARG A 444 -21.83 -28.01 42.81
C ARG A 444 -22.44 -29.41 42.84
N ASN A 445 -23.60 -29.66 42.21
CA ASN A 445 -24.15 -31.01 42.09
C ASN A 445 -23.31 -31.84 41.09
N PRO A 446 -22.53 -32.84 41.55
CA PRO A 446 -21.60 -33.56 40.69
C PRO A 446 -22.31 -34.36 39.58
N GLN A 447 -23.50 -34.90 39.86
CA GLN A 447 -24.26 -35.72 38.91
C GLN A 447 -24.83 -34.87 37.77
N LEU A 448 -25.27 -33.64 38.07
CA LEU A 448 -25.75 -32.71 37.06
C LEU A 448 -24.59 -32.22 36.18
N LYS A 449 -23.44 -31.90 36.80
CA LYS A 449 -22.22 -31.49 36.09
C LYS A 449 -21.71 -32.60 35.16
N GLU A 450 -21.74 -33.86 35.60
CA GLU A 450 -21.37 -35.02 34.78
C GLU A 450 -22.36 -35.25 33.64
N SER A 451 -23.67 -35.09 33.88
CA SER A 451 -24.70 -35.25 32.86
C SER A 451 -24.63 -34.16 31.79
N ILE A 452 -24.40 -32.89 32.18
CA ILE A 452 -24.18 -31.79 31.24
C ILE A 452 -22.90 -32.03 30.43
N ALA A 453 -21.80 -32.43 31.07
CA ALA A 453 -20.56 -32.73 30.37
C ALA A 453 -20.70 -33.90 29.37
N LYS A 454 -21.48 -34.94 29.69
CA LYS A 454 -21.80 -36.04 28.76
C LYS A 454 -22.60 -35.55 27.56
N ILE A 455 -23.60 -34.68 27.77
CA ILE A 455 -24.42 -34.10 26.70
C ILE A 455 -23.57 -33.19 25.79
N GLU A 456 -22.74 -32.32 26.36
CA GLU A 456 -21.86 -31.43 25.59
C GLU A 456 -20.84 -32.22 24.77
N LYS A 457 -20.24 -33.26 25.35
CA LYS A 457 -19.28 -34.13 24.65
C LYS A 457 -19.94 -34.92 23.51
N MET A 458 -21.19 -35.36 23.69
CA MET A 458 -21.95 -36.04 22.65
C MET A 458 -22.36 -35.08 21.52
N ALA A 459 -22.77 -33.85 21.86
CA ALA A 459 -23.08 -32.81 20.88
C ALA A 459 -21.85 -32.41 20.07
N GLU A 460 -20.69 -32.25 20.71
CA GLU A 460 -19.42 -31.95 20.04
C GLU A 460 -18.97 -33.10 19.13
N TYR A 461 -19.12 -34.35 19.58
CA TYR A 461 -18.85 -35.54 18.77
C TYR A 461 -19.74 -35.62 17.53
N LYS A 462 -21.07 -35.47 17.68
CA LYS A 462 -22.00 -35.44 16.53
C LYS A 462 -21.65 -34.29 15.58
N LYS A 463 -21.44 -33.08 16.09
CA LYS A 463 -21.04 -31.93 15.28
C LYS A 463 -19.79 -32.21 14.44
N ARG A 464 -18.78 -32.84 15.04
CA ARG A 464 -17.55 -33.24 14.34
C ARG A 464 -17.83 -34.28 13.25
N LEU A 465 -18.52 -35.36 13.59
CA LEU A 465 -18.85 -36.47 12.68
C LEU A 465 -19.64 -35.98 11.46
N TYR A 466 -20.61 -35.09 11.68
CA TYR A 466 -21.40 -34.50 10.60
C TYR A 466 -20.63 -33.45 9.79
N SER A 467 -19.74 -32.66 10.40
CA SER A 467 -18.87 -31.76 9.64
C SER A 467 -17.90 -32.54 8.73
N GLU A 468 -17.39 -33.68 9.21
CA GLU A 468 -16.53 -34.57 8.44
C GLU A 468 -17.32 -35.23 7.30
N LYS A 469 -18.57 -35.64 7.55
CA LYS A 469 -19.48 -36.18 6.54
C LYS A 469 -19.88 -35.17 5.46
N ILE A 470 -20.27 -33.96 5.84
CA ILE A 470 -20.58 -32.88 4.89
C ILE A 470 -19.32 -32.53 4.08
N LYS A 471 -18.16 -32.49 4.73
CA LYS A 471 -16.89 -32.23 4.05
C LYS A 471 -16.53 -33.32 3.04
N SER A 472 -16.74 -34.60 3.37
CA SER A 472 -16.51 -35.70 2.42
C SER A 472 -17.52 -35.68 1.28
N GLU A 473 -18.82 -35.52 1.57
CA GLU A 473 -19.87 -35.49 0.55
C GLU A 473 -19.69 -34.29 -0.40
N THR A 474 -19.36 -33.11 0.15
CA THR A 474 -19.04 -31.92 -0.65
C THR A 474 -17.76 -32.10 -1.47
N LEU A 475 -16.72 -32.77 -0.92
CA LEU A 475 -15.50 -33.04 -1.68
C LEU A 475 -15.76 -34.02 -2.83
N ASP A 476 -16.57 -35.05 -2.58
CA ASP A 476 -16.89 -36.08 -3.56
C ASP A 476 -17.78 -35.50 -4.67
N GLU A 477 -18.76 -34.66 -4.34
CA GLU A 477 -19.60 -33.95 -5.33
C GLU A 477 -18.79 -32.94 -6.14
N VAL A 478 -17.92 -32.15 -5.49
CA VAL A 478 -17.05 -31.20 -6.19
C VAL A 478 -16.03 -31.94 -7.07
N SER A 479 -15.48 -33.07 -6.61
CA SER A 479 -14.56 -33.89 -7.40
C SER A 479 -15.26 -34.53 -8.60
N ALA A 480 -16.50 -35.01 -8.43
CA ALA A 480 -17.31 -35.52 -9.54
C ALA A 480 -17.66 -34.43 -10.56
N LEU A 481 -17.95 -33.20 -10.12
CA LEU A 481 -18.18 -32.05 -11.00
C LEU A 481 -16.91 -31.63 -11.76
N VAL A 482 -15.74 -31.68 -11.10
CA VAL A 482 -14.43 -31.43 -11.73
C VAL A 482 -14.12 -32.50 -12.77
N GLU A 483 -14.37 -33.78 -12.45
CA GLU A 483 -14.13 -34.91 -13.34
C GLU A 483 -15.07 -34.86 -14.55
N ALA A 484 -16.34 -34.52 -14.35
CA ALA A 484 -17.31 -34.31 -15.42
C ALA A 484 -16.95 -33.11 -16.34
N ALA A 485 -16.30 -32.08 -15.80
CA ALA A 485 -15.79 -30.93 -16.56
C ALA A 485 -14.40 -31.17 -17.20
N GLY A 486 -13.74 -32.30 -16.89
CA GLY A 486 -12.42 -32.69 -17.40
C GLY A 486 -11.27 -31.74 -17.00
N LYS A 487 -10.12 -31.83 -17.69
CA LYS A 487 -8.91 -30.97 -17.45
C LYS A 487 -9.18 -29.46 -17.50
N LYS A 488 -10.32 -29.02 -18.03
CA LYS A 488 -10.75 -27.61 -18.08
C LYS A 488 -11.52 -27.18 -16.82
N GLY A 489 -12.20 -28.13 -16.16
CA GLY A 489 -12.85 -27.95 -14.86
C GLY A 489 -11.87 -27.63 -13.73
N GLU A 490 -10.68 -28.27 -13.71
CA GLU A 490 -9.64 -27.97 -12.71
C GLU A 490 -9.17 -26.51 -12.74
N MET A 491 -9.06 -25.93 -13.95
CA MET A 491 -8.65 -24.53 -14.15
C MET A 491 -9.76 -23.56 -13.72
N ALA A 492 -11.02 -23.86 -14.08
CA ALA A 492 -12.19 -23.10 -13.66
C ALA A 492 -12.43 -23.19 -12.14
N LEU A 493 -12.19 -24.34 -11.51
CA LEU A 493 -12.27 -24.49 -10.06
C LEU A 493 -11.19 -23.64 -9.37
N SER A 494 -9.95 -23.70 -9.85
CA SER A 494 -8.88 -22.83 -9.32
C SER A 494 -9.27 -21.34 -9.40
N HIS A 495 -10.01 -20.96 -10.45
CA HIS A 495 -10.59 -19.62 -10.61
C HIS A 495 -11.69 -19.30 -9.59
N VAL A 496 -12.63 -20.22 -9.37
CA VAL A 496 -13.71 -20.07 -8.38
C VAL A 496 -13.15 -19.98 -6.96
N TRP A 497 -12.09 -20.74 -6.64
CA TRP A 497 -11.39 -20.68 -5.35
C TRP A 497 -10.49 -19.44 -5.21
N LEU A 498 -9.91 -18.95 -6.30
CA LEU A 498 -9.14 -17.69 -6.32
C LEU A 498 -10.04 -16.44 -6.20
N LEU A 499 -11.30 -16.55 -6.63
CA LEU A 499 -12.31 -15.50 -6.66
C LEU A 499 -13.38 -15.66 -5.56
N ASP A 500 -13.15 -16.48 -4.53
CA ASP A 500 -14.02 -16.50 -3.33
C ASP A 500 -13.80 -15.17 -2.57
N GLU A 501 -14.43 -14.10 -3.08
CA GLU A 501 -14.31 -12.71 -2.62
C GLU A 501 -14.67 -12.58 -1.14
N ASP A 502 -15.59 -13.42 -0.63
CA ASP A 502 -15.97 -13.51 0.78
C ASP A 502 -14.85 -14.06 1.67
N SER A 503 -13.98 -14.93 1.13
CA SER A 503 -12.80 -15.43 1.83
C SER A 503 -11.66 -14.40 1.86
N GLN A 504 -11.61 -13.49 0.88
CA GLN A 504 -10.55 -12.48 0.78
C GLN A 504 -10.89 -11.17 1.51
N GLN A 505 -12.16 -10.81 1.66
CA GLN A 505 -12.56 -9.71 2.54
C GLN A 505 -12.31 -10.01 4.03
N LYS A 506 -12.29 -11.29 4.43
CA LYS A 506 -12.07 -11.72 5.83
C LYS A 506 -10.63 -12.11 6.18
N ASN A 507 -9.76 -12.35 5.18
CA ASN A 507 -8.35 -12.66 5.43
C ASN A 507 -7.51 -11.39 5.42
N GLU A 508 -6.82 -11.08 6.54
CA GLU A 508 -5.87 -9.94 6.65
C GLU A 508 -4.70 -10.01 5.65
N PHE A 509 -4.51 -11.13 4.94
CA PHE A 509 -3.37 -11.40 4.06
C PHE A 509 -3.81 -11.89 2.67
N ARG A 510 -3.10 -11.45 1.63
CA ARG A 510 -3.32 -11.88 0.25
C ARG A 510 -2.89 -13.33 0.03
N ASN A 511 -3.52 -14.02 -0.92
CA ASN A 511 -3.18 -15.41 -1.29
C ASN A 511 -1.70 -15.53 -1.75
N ILE A 512 -0.99 -16.56 -1.27
CA ILE A 512 0.43 -16.81 -1.59
C ILE A 512 0.67 -17.00 -3.10
N ILE A 513 -0.27 -17.63 -3.81
CA ILE A 513 -0.20 -17.85 -5.26
C ILE A 513 -0.24 -16.50 -5.99
N VAL A 514 -1.14 -15.59 -5.56
CA VAL A 514 -1.22 -14.23 -6.13
C VAL A 514 0.06 -13.45 -5.86
N ALA A 515 0.62 -13.61 -4.66
CA ALA A 515 1.87 -13.01 -4.25
C ALA A 515 3.05 -13.47 -5.15
N GLU A 516 3.18 -14.76 -5.42
CA GLU A 516 4.20 -15.34 -6.30
C GLU A 516 4.00 -14.96 -7.77
N ASN A 517 2.77 -15.07 -8.26
CA ASN A 517 2.42 -14.71 -9.63
C ASN A 517 2.75 -13.24 -9.95
N ASN A 518 2.58 -12.32 -8.98
CA ASN A 518 3.00 -10.93 -9.14
C ASN A 518 4.53 -10.78 -9.31
N ILE A 519 5.33 -11.63 -8.65
CA ILE A 519 6.79 -11.66 -8.84
C ILE A 519 7.11 -12.17 -10.24
N PHE A 520 6.51 -13.29 -10.64
CA PHE A 520 6.76 -13.87 -11.97
C PHE A 520 6.35 -12.92 -13.09
N PHE A 521 5.21 -12.24 -12.96
CA PHE A 521 4.76 -11.22 -13.89
C PHE A 521 5.87 -10.16 -14.11
N ARG A 522 6.37 -9.58 -13.02
CA ARG A 522 7.42 -8.55 -13.08
C ARG A 522 8.72 -9.08 -13.70
N LEU A 523 9.18 -10.25 -13.26
CA LEU A 523 10.42 -10.86 -13.78
C LEU A 523 10.33 -11.16 -15.27
N LEU A 524 9.19 -11.63 -15.77
CA LEU A 524 8.97 -11.88 -17.20
C LEU A 524 8.96 -10.59 -18.02
N VAL A 525 8.26 -9.56 -17.53
CA VAL A 525 8.24 -8.24 -18.17
C VAL A 525 9.66 -7.66 -18.25
N TRP A 526 10.41 -7.69 -17.14
CA TRP A 526 11.78 -7.18 -17.11
C TRP A 526 12.71 -7.98 -18.01
N ALA A 527 12.61 -9.31 -18.00
CA ALA A 527 13.41 -10.16 -18.87
C ALA A 527 13.16 -9.87 -20.36
N ASP A 528 11.90 -9.65 -20.75
CA ASP A 528 11.56 -9.28 -22.12
C ASP A 528 12.11 -7.89 -22.49
N MET A 529 11.99 -6.90 -21.59
CA MET A 529 12.58 -5.56 -21.78
C MET A 529 14.10 -5.63 -21.99
N PHE A 530 14.82 -6.40 -21.17
CA PHE A 530 16.26 -6.59 -21.32
C PHE A 530 16.61 -7.33 -22.61
N LYS A 531 15.82 -8.34 -22.99
CA LYS A 531 16.02 -9.07 -24.24
C LYS A 531 15.82 -8.15 -25.44
N GLU A 532 14.82 -7.28 -25.42
CA GLU A 532 14.57 -6.32 -26.48
C GLU A 532 15.72 -5.32 -26.64
N LEU A 533 16.23 -4.77 -25.53
CA LEU A 533 17.41 -3.89 -25.55
C LEU A 533 18.64 -4.57 -26.14
N THR A 534 18.94 -5.79 -25.69
CA THR A 534 20.19 -6.49 -26.02
C THR A 534 20.15 -7.15 -27.40
N VAL A 535 19.08 -7.86 -27.72
CA VAL A 535 18.92 -8.56 -29.02
C VAL A 535 18.54 -7.59 -30.12
N GLY A 536 17.67 -6.61 -29.82
CA GLY A 536 17.29 -5.55 -30.77
C GLY A 536 18.40 -4.52 -31.01
N ARG A 537 19.48 -4.55 -30.20
CA ARG A 537 20.59 -3.58 -30.23
C ARG A 537 20.13 -2.14 -30.03
N GLU A 538 19.07 -1.95 -29.24
CA GLU A 538 18.49 -0.65 -28.88
C GLU A 538 19.32 0.04 -27.78
N TRP A 539 20.62 0.23 -28.02
CA TRP A 539 21.57 0.74 -27.02
C TRP A 539 21.24 2.15 -26.54
N PHE A 540 20.50 2.93 -27.33
CA PHE A 540 19.98 4.26 -26.98
C PHE A 540 18.53 4.24 -26.52
N GLY A 541 18.06 3.04 -26.14
CA GLY A 541 16.74 2.79 -25.62
C GLY A 541 15.67 2.72 -26.70
N VAL A 542 14.61 1.99 -26.38
CA VAL A 542 13.44 1.83 -27.23
C VAL A 542 12.74 3.17 -27.43
N ASP A 543 12.18 3.35 -28.63
CA ASP A 543 11.40 4.52 -29.02
C ASP A 543 10.29 4.86 -28.01
N PHE A 544 10.04 6.15 -27.74
CA PHE A 544 9.02 6.56 -26.79
C PHE A 544 7.60 6.27 -27.31
N SER A 545 7.40 6.21 -28.62
CA SER A 545 6.13 5.85 -29.24
C SER A 545 5.83 4.35 -29.16
N LYS A 546 6.84 3.49 -28.95
CA LYS A 546 6.63 2.05 -28.94
C LYS A 546 5.93 1.57 -27.65
N PRO A 547 4.80 0.85 -27.74
CA PRO A 547 4.17 0.27 -26.56
C PRO A 547 5.05 -0.78 -25.87
N GLN A 548 5.04 -0.79 -24.54
CA GLN A 548 5.68 -1.85 -23.77
C GLN A 548 4.82 -3.12 -23.86
N ARG A 549 5.25 -4.08 -24.67
CA ARG A 549 4.54 -5.35 -24.89
C ARG A 549 5.46 -6.53 -24.56
N SER A 550 5.19 -7.18 -23.43
CA SER A 550 5.92 -8.38 -23.03
C SER A 550 5.39 -9.59 -23.78
N LYS A 551 6.21 -10.12 -24.70
CA LYS A 551 5.93 -11.33 -25.46
C LYS A 551 5.63 -12.53 -24.55
N SER A 552 6.38 -12.66 -23.46
CA SER A 552 6.21 -13.71 -22.45
C SER A 552 4.82 -13.66 -21.79
N ILE A 553 4.39 -12.47 -21.36
CA ILE A 553 3.06 -12.28 -20.75
C ILE A 553 1.95 -12.54 -21.76
N GLU A 554 2.10 -12.11 -23.01
CA GLU A 554 1.11 -12.37 -24.06
C GLU A 554 0.98 -13.85 -24.41
N ILE A 555 2.10 -14.59 -24.53
CA ILE A 555 2.11 -16.04 -24.78
C ILE A 555 1.39 -16.79 -23.66
N LEU A 556 1.56 -16.34 -22.42
CA LEU A 556 0.88 -16.93 -21.27
C LEU A 556 -0.60 -16.56 -21.20
N GLY A 557 -1.06 -15.56 -21.97
CA GLY A 557 -2.42 -15.03 -21.90
C GLY A 557 -2.70 -14.28 -20.60
N TRP A 558 -1.66 -13.80 -19.90
CA TRP A 558 -1.79 -13.03 -18.67
C TRP A 558 -2.10 -11.56 -18.96
N ALA A 559 -2.66 -10.83 -17.99
CA ALA A 559 -3.04 -9.42 -18.11
C ALA A 559 -3.99 -9.12 -19.31
N ALA A 560 -4.90 -10.04 -19.61
CA ALA A 560 -5.83 -9.92 -20.75
C ALA A 560 -6.62 -8.61 -20.72
N THR A 561 -7.06 -8.19 -19.52
CA THR A 561 -7.81 -6.95 -19.34
C THR A 561 -6.97 -5.72 -19.68
N GLU A 562 -5.72 -5.65 -19.21
CA GLU A 562 -4.81 -4.53 -19.52
C GLU A 562 -4.45 -4.49 -21.00
N TRP A 563 -4.28 -5.65 -21.65
CA TRP A 563 -4.06 -5.71 -23.09
C TRP A 563 -5.23 -5.17 -23.91
N GLU A 564 -6.46 -5.46 -23.49
CA GLU A 564 -7.67 -5.02 -24.18
C GLU A 564 -7.97 -3.54 -23.92
N ARG A 565 -7.72 -3.10 -22.68
CA ARG A 565 -7.94 -1.73 -22.25
C ARG A 565 -6.88 -0.78 -22.78
N ASP A 566 -5.59 -1.10 -22.58
CA ASP A 566 -4.48 -0.17 -22.81
C ASP A 566 -3.65 -0.54 -24.06
N GLY A 567 -3.57 -1.83 -24.40
CA GLY A 567 -2.68 -2.32 -25.47
C GLY A 567 -1.19 -2.34 -25.10
N TRP A 568 -0.84 -2.02 -23.85
CA TRP A 568 0.51 -2.05 -23.30
C TRP A 568 0.45 -2.33 -21.78
N ILE A 569 1.59 -2.68 -21.16
CA ILE A 569 1.67 -2.94 -19.71
C ILE A 569 2.70 -2.07 -19.02
N THR A 570 2.46 -1.71 -17.75
CA THR A 570 3.43 -0.99 -16.95
C THR A 570 4.60 -1.90 -16.54
N PRO A 571 5.86 -1.41 -16.57
CA PRO A 571 7.02 -2.19 -16.17
C PRO A 571 7.11 -2.40 -14.64
N HIS A 572 6.37 -1.63 -13.85
CA HIS A 572 6.40 -1.65 -12.39
C HIS A 572 7.81 -1.57 -11.78
N ASN A 573 8.75 -0.88 -12.43
CA ASN A 573 10.07 -0.54 -11.93
C ASN A 573 10.57 0.67 -12.72
N SER A 574 10.74 1.81 -12.03
CA SER A 574 11.11 3.07 -12.67
C SER A 574 12.50 3.01 -13.30
N PHE A 575 13.45 2.35 -12.64
CA PHE A 575 14.84 2.26 -13.11
C PHE A 575 14.95 1.40 -14.36
N ILE A 576 14.27 0.24 -14.38
CA ILE A 576 14.21 -0.60 -15.57
C ILE A 576 13.50 0.14 -16.71
N HIS A 577 12.46 0.93 -16.42
CA HIS A 577 11.80 1.72 -17.46
C HIS A 577 12.71 2.82 -18.03
N ILE A 578 13.47 3.52 -17.18
CA ILE A 578 14.46 4.52 -17.60
C ILE A 578 15.50 3.88 -18.51
N ILE A 579 16.06 2.72 -18.12
CA ILE A 579 17.04 1.98 -18.92
C ILE A 579 16.40 1.51 -20.24
N TYR A 580 15.16 1.03 -20.21
CA TYR A 580 14.47 0.57 -21.40
C TYR A 580 14.21 1.68 -22.42
N ARG A 581 13.79 2.86 -21.97
CA ARG A 581 13.47 3.98 -22.86
C ARG A 581 14.69 4.79 -23.31
N ALA A 582 15.75 4.84 -22.49
CA ALA A 582 16.93 5.66 -22.75
C ALA A 582 18.24 4.87 -22.94
N GLY A 583 18.23 3.55 -22.78
CA GLY A 583 19.40 2.69 -22.96
C GLY A 583 20.58 3.13 -22.07
N ILE A 584 21.74 3.31 -22.69
CA ILE A 584 22.97 3.75 -22.01
C ILE A 584 22.83 5.14 -21.38
N VAL A 585 22.05 6.04 -21.97
CA VAL A 585 21.76 7.36 -21.40
C VAL A 585 20.97 7.18 -20.10
N GLY A 586 20.00 6.25 -20.08
CA GLY A 586 19.27 5.87 -18.88
C GLY A 586 20.17 5.34 -17.77
N VAL A 587 21.12 4.45 -18.10
CA VAL A 587 22.12 3.96 -17.15
C VAL A 587 22.95 5.12 -16.58
N ALA A 588 23.43 6.03 -17.43
CA ALA A 588 24.20 7.19 -17.00
C ALA A 588 23.39 8.11 -16.05
N LEU A 589 22.11 8.34 -16.34
CA LEU A 589 21.22 9.12 -15.48
C LEU A 589 21.03 8.47 -14.10
N ILE A 590 20.86 7.15 -14.05
CA ILE A 590 20.73 6.40 -12.81
C ILE A 590 22.02 6.46 -11.99
N VAL A 591 23.16 6.21 -12.62
CA VAL A 591 24.47 6.31 -11.96
C VAL A 591 24.68 7.73 -11.41
N PHE A 592 24.36 8.75 -12.20
CA PHE A 592 24.44 10.15 -11.78
C PHE A 592 23.55 10.44 -10.56
N LEU A 593 22.29 9.97 -10.55
CA LEU A 593 21.39 10.11 -9.42
C LEU A 593 21.98 9.46 -8.15
N PHE A 594 22.48 8.23 -8.24
CA PHE A 594 23.06 7.54 -7.07
C PHE A 594 24.36 8.20 -6.59
N CYS A 595 25.25 8.62 -7.50
CA CYS A 595 26.45 9.38 -7.15
C CYS A 595 26.11 10.68 -6.42
N MET A 596 25.05 11.38 -6.86
CA MET A 596 24.55 12.59 -6.22
C MET A 596 24.02 12.30 -4.80
N LEU A 597 23.19 11.25 -4.64
CA LEU A 597 22.68 10.85 -3.34
C LEU A 597 23.81 10.44 -2.37
N ILE A 598 24.79 9.66 -2.82
CA ILE A 598 25.97 9.30 -2.02
C ILE A 598 26.75 10.55 -1.59
N THR A 599 26.92 11.51 -2.51
CA THR A 599 27.58 12.78 -2.21
C THR A 599 26.80 13.57 -1.16
N LEU A 600 25.47 13.63 -1.26
CA LEU A 600 24.62 14.27 -0.25
C LEU A 600 24.73 13.58 1.12
N VAL A 601 24.75 12.24 1.17
CA VAL A 601 24.94 11.47 2.40
C VAL A 601 26.26 11.84 3.06
N ARG A 602 27.37 11.76 2.31
CA ARG A 602 28.70 12.13 2.81
C ARG A 602 28.71 13.56 3.35
N ASP A 603 28.17 14.50 2.58
CA ASP A 603 28.22 15.91 2.91
C ASP A 603 27.36 16.24 4.14
N PHE A 604 26.14 15.69 4.27
CA PHE A 604 25.31 15.92 5.45
C PHE A 604 25.83 15.23 6.72
N ILE A 605 26.49 14.08 6.58
CA ILE A 605 27.23 13.46 7.69
C ILE A 605 28.39 14.37 8.13
N ALA A 606 29.16 14.91 7.19
CA ALA A 606 30.26 15.83 7.52
C ALA A 606 29.76 17.13 8.18
N ILE A 607 28.68 17.71 7.66
CA ILE A 607 28.02 18.93 8.17
C ILE A 607 27.30 18.67 9.51
N ARG A 608 26.98 17.41 9.82
CA ARG A 608 26.14 17.00 10.96
C ARG A 608 24.73 17.60 10.95
N SER A 609 24.17 17.83 9.76
CA SER A 609 22.80 18.34 9.62
C SER A 609 21.78 17.22 9.75
N PHE A 610 21.10 17.14 10.90
CA PHE A 610 20.06 16.14 11.13
C PHE A 610 18.86 16.32 10.18
N VAL A 611 18.51 17.57 9.84
CA VAL A 611 17.49 17.87 8.81
C VAL A 611 17.90 17.28 7.47
N GLY A 612 19.18 17.42 7.07
CA GLY A 612 19.69 16.81 5.85
C GLY A 612 19.60 15.28 5.85
N ILE A 613 19.88 14.64 7.00
CA ILE A 613 19.73 13.19 7.15
C ILE A 613 18.26 12.75 7.04
N LEU A 614 17.31 13.49 7.60
CA LEU A 614 15.88 13.22 7.47
C LEU A 614 15.41 13.33 6.02
N LEU A 615 15.85 14.34 5.28
CA LEU A 615 15.58 14.48 3.84
C LEU A 615 16.15 13.29 3.05
N LEU A 616 17.36 12.84 3.38
CA LEU A 616 17.97 11.65 2.76
C LEU A 616 17.22 10.36 3.05
N ALA A 617 16.68 10.19 4.25
CA ALA A 617 15.85 9.04 4.58
C ALA A 617 14.61 8.96 3.65
N VAL A 618 14.01 10.11 3.31
CA VAL A 618 12.90 10.17 2.34
C VAL A 618 13.34 9.69 0.95
N PHE A 619 14.53 10.06 0.47
CA PHE A 619 15.04 9.54 -0.80
C PHE A 619 15.34 8.04 -0.75
N VAL A 620 15.93 7.53 0.33
CA VAL A 620 16.16 6.10 0.49
C VAL A 620 14.82 5.35 0.40
N TYR A 621 13.79 5.86 1.07
CA TYR A 621 12.43 5.31 1.02
C TYR A 621 11.88 5.27 -0.42
N TRP A 622 11.87 6.40 -1.12
CA TRP A 622 11.29 6.50 -2.47
C TRP A 622 12.11 5.80 -3.55
N VAL A 623 13.45 5.82 -3.47
CA VAL A 623 14.34 5.08 -4.39
C VAL A 623 14.10 3.57 -4.26
N VAL A 624 13.94 3.06 -3.04
CA VAL A 624 13.62 1.64 -2.83
C VAL A 624 12.24 1.32 -3.42
N ILE A 625 11.24 2.16 -3.19
CA ILE A 625 9.91 1.99 -3.79
C ILE A 625 9.96 2.02 -5.32
N ALA A 626 10.79 2.88 -5.92
CA ALA A 626 10.96 3.00 -7.37
C ALA A 626 11.49 1.71 -8.04
N ASN A 627 12.06 0.76 -7.28
CA ASN A 627 12.40 -0.58 -7.79
C ASN A 627 11.19 -1.51 -7.94
N PHE A 628 10.07 -1.18 -7.30
CA PHE A 628 8.85 -2.00 -7.30
C PHE A 628 7.66 -1.29 -7.95
N LEU A 629 7.80 -0.02 -8.30
CA LEU A 629 6.76 0.77 -8.92
C LEU A 629 7.37 1.75 -9.94
N VAL A 630 6.52 2.23 -10.83
CA VAL A 630 6.77 3.35 -11.74
C VAL A 630 6.67 4.70 -10.99
N PHE A 631 7.27 4.76 -9.81
CA PHE A 631 7.20 5.89 -8.87
C PHE A 631 7.76 7.19 -9.46
N LEU A 632 8.81 7.10 -10.29
CA LEU A 632 9.44 8.28 -10.92
C LEU A 632 8.75 8.71 -12.23
N GLU A 633 7.68 8.03 -12.62
CA GLU A 633 6.94 8.31 -13.87
C GLU A 633 5.66 9.08 -13.60
N PHE A 634 4.94 8.70 -12.54
CA PHE A 634 3.65 9.30 -12.27
C PHE A 634 3.77 10.73 -11.72
N PRO A 635 3.02 11.70 -12.27
CA PRO A 635 3.15 13.12 -11.91
C PRO A 635 3.06 13.36 -10.39
N TYR A 636 2.08 12.71 -9.74
CA TYR A 636 1.81 12.84 -8.32
C TYR A 636 2.88 12.23 -7.40
N ASN A 637 3.91 11.57 -7.93
CA ASN A 637 5.05 11.03 -7.17
C ASN A 637 6.39 11.59 -7.69
N ALA A 638 6.54 11.67 -9.01
CA ALA A 638 7.74 12.14 -9.68
C ALA A 638 8.03 13.61 -9.38
N ILE A 639 7.03 14.50 -9.50
CA ILE A 639 7.21 15.94 -9.26
C ILE A 639 7.64 16.20 -7.81
N PRO A 640 6.99 15.63 -6.77
CA PRO A 640 7.44 15.75 -5.39
C PRO A 640 8.85 15.19 -5.15
N PHE A 641 9.16 14.02 -5.72
CA PHE A 641 10.50 13.42 -5.63
C PHE A 641 11.59 14.36 -6.18
N TRP A 642 11.44 14.81 -7.42
CA TRP A 642 12.45 15.61 -8.10
C TRP A 642 12.57 17.01 -7.47
N THR A 643 11.45 17.64 -7.12
CA THR A 643 11.48 18.93 -6.42
C THR A 643 12.25 18.83 -5.10
N LEU A 644 11.95 17.81 -4.29
CA LEU A 644 12.63 17.61 -3.01
C LEU A 644 14.13 17.42 -3.21
N LEU A 645 14.55 16.72 -4.27
CA LEU A 645 15.97 16.51 -4.59
C LEU A 645 16.67 17.85 -4.85
N GLY A 646 16.05 18.69 -5.66
CA GLY A 646 16.49 20.06 -5.92
C GLY A 646 16.66 20.89 -4.65
N MET A 647 15.61 20.91 -3.83
CA MET A 647 15.61 21.66 -2.57
C MET A 647 16.68 21.13 -1.59
N THR A 648 16.92 19.83 -1.57
CA THR A 648 17.92 19.18 -0.70
C THR A 648 19.34 19.54 -1.12
N LEU A 649 19.61 19.61 -2.43
CA LEU A 649 20.86 20.11 -2.98
C LEU A 649 21.09 21.58 -2.61
N ALA A 650 20.07 22.43 -2.75
CA ALA A 650 20.16 23.85 -2.41
C ALA A 650 20.39 24.05 -0.90
N TYR A 651 19.69 23.25 -0.08
CA TYR A 651 19.88 23.24 1.38
C TYR A 651 21.31 22.84 1.75
N ARG A 652 21.90 21.83 1.09
CA ARG A 652 23.31 21.45 1.30
C ARG A 652 24.25 22.64 1.06
N GLU A 653 24.10 23.35 -0.06
CA GLU A 653 24.96 24.50 -0.37
C GLU A 653 24.79 25.65 0.64
N ASP A 654 23.55 25.95 1.07
CA ASP A 654 23.29 26.91 2.15
C ASP A 654 24.02 26.53 3.44
N GLN A 655 23.99 25.25 3.84
CA GLN A 655 24.72 24.79 5.03
C GLN A 655 26.24 24.88 4.88
N LYS A 656 26.79 24.50 3.72
CA LYS A 656 28.23 24.62 3.45
C LYS A 656 28.69 26.07 3.52
N ASN A 657 27.92 26.99 2.94
CA ASN A 657 28.24 28.42 2.96
C ASN A 657 28.20 29.00 4.37
N LYS A 658 27.23 28.59 5.21
CA LYS A 658 27.17 28.97 6.63
C LYS A 658 28.40 28.52 7.41
N ILE A 659 28.85 27.29 7.20
CA ILE A 659 30.07 26.77 7.86
C ILE A 659 31.31 27.53 7.38
N ARG A 660 31.44 27.79 6.07
CA ARG A 660 32.56 28.57 5.53
C ARG A 660 32.60 29.98 6.13
N ALA A 661 31.45 30.66 6.19
CA ALA A 661 31.34 32.00 6.75
C ALA A 661 31.60 32.05 8.27
N ALA A 662 31.37 30.95 9.01
CA ALA A 662 31.69 30.86 10.43
C ALA A 662 33.19 30.60 10.70
N ASN A 663 33.93 30.12 9.70
CA ASN A 663 35.37 29.84 9.80
C ASN A 663 36.25 31.00 9.30
N THR A 664 35.67 31.94 8.56
CA THR A 664 36.30 33.21 8.13
C THR A 664 36.01 34.30 9.14
#